data_AF-A0AAU5S2B2-F1
#
_entry.id   AF-A0AAU5S2B2-F1
#
_cell.length_a   1.000
_cell.length_b   1.000
_cell.length_c   1.000
_cell.angle_alpha   90.00
_cell.angle_beta   90.00
_cell.angle_gamma   90.00
#
_symmetry.space_group_name_H-M   'P 1'
#
loop_
_entity.id
_entity.type
_entity.pdbx_description
1 polymer ?
#
loop_
_entity_poly.entity_id
_entity_poly.type
_entity_poly.pdbx_seq_one_letter_code
_entity_poly.pdbx_strand_id
1 'polypeptide(L)'
;MKAIRRFTVRTVLPEPLRPLGELAANLRWSWHEETRELFRSVHPEGWRAAQGDPVRLLGSVSKERLAALAGDRRFLRRLTAAAEDLADYTAGPRWYQEQSDLPAAVGYFSPEFGITWALPQYSGGLGILAGDHLKAASDLGVPLIGVGLLYRHGYFRQSLSREGWQQEQYPVLDPNSLPVSPLREADGTPARVALALPGGRTLTARIWTVQVGRVPLLLLDSDVEPNQPAERDVTDRLYGGGSEHRLLQEMLLGIGGVRAVRAYCRITGHLEPEVFHTNEGHAGFLGLERIRELSHEGLDFDAALEAVRAGTVFTTHTPVPAGIDRFTRDLVARHLGDGGELPGVDVGRILELGRETYPGGDPDLFNMAVMGLRLAQRANGVSTLHGAVSRQMFAGLWPGFDPEDVPITSITNGVHAPTWVAPEVLRLGSRQFGASRAEDALMIGGAERWEAVADVPDAAVWELRRTLREQLVEDVRSRLRASWRQRGANDAELGWTDHVLDPDVLTIGFARRVPSYKRLTLMLRDKERLAAMLLHPDRPIQIVVAGKAHPADEGGKRLVQELVRFTDDPRVRHRIVFLPDYDMRMARTLYPGCDVWLNNPLRPLEACGTSGMKAALNGCLNLSVLDGWWDEWYDGENGWAIPTADGVTDEDRRDELEAAGLYDLLEQQVAPRFYDQGRNGLPQRWVQMVRHTLSTLGPKVLAGRMVRDYVRQLYAPAARSHRAVRGPAAAELAQWKRRVRQEWPRVAVDHVETVAAEGAVDDAAELGSTLTLRVQVALGGLDPSDVDVQLLSGPVDAADRLTAPAVQSLKPVTRADVAGRYTFEGPLTLDRTGAFGYTARVLPAHPLMATPAELGLVAVPPETEGMTAGVLR
;
A
#
# COMPACT_ATOMS: atom_id res chain seq x y z
N MET A 1 -11.26 28.36 33.52
CA MET A 1 -9.85 28.77 33.67
C MET A 1 -8.99 28.03 32.65
N LYS A 2 -8.07 28.70 31.96
CA LYS A 2 -7.07 28.06 31.07
C LYS A 2 -5.73 27.96 31.80
N ALA A 3 -4.99 26.87 31.64
CA ALA A 3 -3.69 26.69 32.26
C ALA A 3 -2.67 27.70 31.69
N ILE A 4 -1.86 28.34 32.55
CA ILE A 4 -0.78 29.26 32.15
C ILE A 4 0.36 28.51 31.47
N ARG A 5 0.61 27.26 31.89
CA ARG A 5 1.62 26.37 31.30
C ARG A 5 1.18 24.92 31.47
N ARG A 6 1.35 24.10 30.43
CA ARG A 6 1.17 22.65 30.48
C ARG A 6 2.54 22.00 30.67
N PHE A 7 2.69 21.14 31.67
CA PHE A 7 3.86 20.28 31.86
C PHE A 7 3.39 18.86 32.17
N THR A 8 4.11 17.87 31.70
CA THR A 8 3.75 16.45 31.87
C THR A 8 4.53 15.88 33.04
N VAL A 9 3.82 15.45 34.09
CA VAL A 9 4.41 14.71 35.21
C VAL A 9 4.58 13.27 34.78
N ARG A 10 5.82 12.79 34.64
CA ARG A 10 6.09 11.38 34.34
C ARG A 10 6.08 10.57 35.63
N THR A 11 5.34 9.48 35.64
CA THR A 11 5.36 8.51 36.73
C THR A 11 6.74 7.82 36.74
N VAL A 12 7.52 8.02 37.79
CA VAL A 12 8.74 7.23 38.00
C VAL A 12 8.29 5.84 38.44
N LEU A 13 8.48 4.85 37.57
CA LEU A 13 8.17 3.46 37.90
C LEU A 13 9.16 2.97 38.97
N PRO A 14 8.70 2.28 40.03
CA PRO A 14 9.58 1.58 40.96
C PRO A 14 10.52 0.63 40.22
N GLU A 15 11.73 0.41 40.72
CA GLU A 15 12.76 -0.41 40.02
C GLU A 15 12.23 -1.79 39.55
N PRO A 16 11.47 -2.57 40.36
CA PRO A 16 10.91 -3.85 39.90
C PRO A 16 9.94 -3.74 38.73
N LEU A 17 9.36 -2.56 38.50
CA LEU A 17 8.39 -2.27 37.45
C LEU A 17 8.98 -1.54 36.25
N ARG A 18 10.29 -1.24 36.26
CA ARG A 18 10.97 -0.57 35.13
C ARG A 18 10.69 -1.21 33.76
N PRO A 19 10.63 -2.55 33.61
CA PRO A 19 10.33 -3.18 32.32
C PRO A 19 8.94 -2.83 31.74
N LEU A 20 7.98 -2.36 32.55
CA LEU A 20 6.69 -1.87 32.02
C LEU A 20 6.88 -0.65 31.11
N GLY A 21 7.86 0.21 31.42
CA GLY A 21 8.20 1.36 30.59
C GLY A 21 8.75 0.94 29.23
N GLU A 22 9.64 -0.06 29.22
CA GLU A 22 10.23 -0.64 28.01
C GLU A 22 9.14 -1.29 27.12
N LEU A 23 8.26 -2.09 27.72
CA LEU A 23 7.11 -2.70 27.03
C LEU A 23 6.13 -1.65 26.50
N ALA A 24 5.90 -0.54 27.20
CA ALA A 24 4.98 0.50 26.76
C ALA A 24 5.57 1.34 25.60
N ALA A 25 6.89 1.51 25.58
CA ALA A 25 7.60 2.28 24.57
C ALA A 25 7.74 1.54 23.23
N ASN A 26 7.69 0.20 23.22
CA ASN A 26 7.74 -0.61 22.00
C ASN A 26 6.35 -1.02 21.53
N LEU A 27 5.92 -0.56 20.35
CA LEU A 27 4.57 -0.75 19.83
C LEU A 27 4.19 -2.21 19.54
N ARG A 28 5.09 -3.19 19.69
CA ARG A 28 4.76 -4.61 19.61
C ARG A 28 3.62 -5.01 20.54
N TRP A 29 3.44 -4.31 21.68
CA TRP A 29 2.27 -4.51 22.54
C TRP A 29 0.94 -4.39 21.79
N SER A 30 0.87 -3.67 20.67
CA SER A 30 -0.40 -3.46 19.95
C SER A 30 -0.86 -4.69 19.14
N TRP A 31 0.05 -5.64 18.86
CA TRP A 31 -0.25 -6.91 18.18
C TRP A 31 0.28 -8.15 18.91
N HIS A 32 0.67 -8.01 20.19
CA HIS A 32 1.09 -9.11 21.06
C HIS A 32 0.15 -9.24 22.26
N GLU A 33 -0.63 -10.32 22.32
CA GLU A 33 -1.77 -10.42 23.24
C GLU A 33 -1.33 -10.52 24.71
N GLU A 34 -0.29 -11.28 25.00
CA GLU A 34 0.26 -11.51 26.33
C GLU A 34 0.67 -10.19 26.99
N THR A 35 1.29 -9.29 26.21
CA THR A 35 1.65 -7.94 26.68
C THR A 35 0.41 -7.07 26.92
N ARG A 36 -0.64 -7.19 26.09
CA ARG A 36 -1.91 -6.47 26.31
C ARG A 36 -2.63 -6.94 27.57
N GLU A 37 -2.64 -8.25 27.81
CA GLU A 37 -3.20 -8.85 29.03
C GLU A 37 -2.39 -8.45 30.27
N LEU A 38 -1.07 -8.30 30.15
CA LEU A 38 -0.23 -7.77 31.21
C LEU A 38 -0.65 -6.33 31.56
N PHE A 39 -0.75 -5.43 30.57
CA PHE A 39 -1.20 -4.05 30.81
C PHE A 39 -2.62 -3.98 31.36
N ARG A 40 -3.55 -4.80 30.86
CA ARG A 40 -4.91 -4.87 31.39
C ARG A 40 -4.93 -5.25 32.87
N SER A 41 -4.04 -6.14 33.30
CA SER A 41 -3.95 -6.56 34.70
C SER A 41 -3.34 -5.52 35.64
N VAL A 42 -2.66 -4.49 35.12
CA VAL A 42 -2.14 -3.36 35.93
C VAL A 42 -3.30 -2.64 36.61
N HIS A 43 -4.30 -2.21 35.84
CA HIS A 43 -5.50 -1.54 36.35
C HIS A 43 -6.66 -1.70 35.34
N PRO A 44 -7.54 -2.71 35.47
CA PRO A 44 -8.54 -3.06 34.45
C PRO A 44 -9.49 -1.91 34.06
N GLU A 45 -9.95 -1.12 35.03
CA GLU A 45 -10.80 0.05 34.77
C GLU A 45 -10.03 1.17 34.07
N GLY A 46 -8.79 1.42 34.50
CA GLY A 46 -7.90 2.39 33.86
C GLY A 46 -7.50 1.97 32.46
N TRP A 47 -7.37 0.68 32.18
CA TRP A 47 -7.12 0.18 30.83
C TRP A 47 -8.28 0.51 29.89
N ARG A 48 -9.53 0.35 30.35
CA ARG A 48 -10.72 0.77 29.60
C ARG A 48 -10.76 2.29 29.42
N ALA A 49 -10.49 3.06 30.47
CA ALA A 49 -10.48 4.53 30.43
C ALA A 49 -9.35 5.11 29.54
N ALA A 50 -8.16 4.50 29.59
CA ALA A 50 -7.03 4.78 28.70
C ALA A 50 -7.26 4.25 27.28
N GLN A 51 -8.37 3.54 27.07
CA GLN A 51 -8.77 2.96 25.80
C GLN A 51 -7.68 2.03 25.21
N GLY A 52 -7.05 1.25 26.08
CA GLY A 52 -6.01 0.30 25.72
C GLY A 52 -4.66 0.90 25.32
N ASP A 53 -4.38 2.15 25.70
CA ASP A 53 -3.08 2.80 25.52
C ASP A 53 -2.21 2.62 26.79
N PRO A 54 -1.09 1.86 26.72
CA PRO A 54 -0.20 1.66 27.86
C PRO A 54 0.42 2.95 28.42
N VAL A 55 0.75 3.92 27.57
CA VAL A 55 1.38 5.18 27.99
C VAL A 55 0.39 5.98 28.83
N ARG A 56 -0.86 6.11 28.35
CA ARG A 56 -1.93 6.76 29.12
C ARG A 56 -2.29 6.01 30.38
N LEU A 57 -2.34 4.67 30.32
CA LEU A 57 -2.58 3.83 31.49
C LEU A 57 -1.56 4.16 32.57
N LEU A 58 -0.26 4.03 32.30
CA LEU A 58 0.80 4.25 33.28
C LEU A 58 0.86 5.68 33.82
N GLY A 59 0.44 6.67 33.03
CA GLY A 59 0.27 8.05 33.49
C GLY A 59 -0.90 8.27 34.45
N SER A 60 -1.86 7.34 34.52
CA SER A 60 -3.07 7.44 35.35
C SER A 60 -3.07 6.53 36.60
N VAL A 61 -2.16 5.56 36.67
CA VAL A 61 -2.10 4.60 37.78
C VAL A 61 -1.56 5.28 39.04
N SER A 62 -2.22 5.06 40.18
CA SER A 62 -1.81 5.65 41.46
C SER A 62 -0.50 5.05 42.00
N LYS A 63 0.20 5.81 42.84
CA LYS A 63 1.44 5.37 43.48
C LYS A 63 1.23 4.12 44.34
N GLU A 64 0.10 4.04 45.04
CA GLU A 64 -0.27 2.91 45.90
C GLU A 64 -0.46 1.63 45.07
N ARG A 65 -1.10 1.76 43.90
CA ARG A 65 -1.28 0.63 42.99
C ARG A 65 0.05 0.14 42.42
N LEU A 66 0.94 1.05 42.04
CA LEU A 66 2.30 0.68 41.61
C LEU A 66 3.09 0.00 42.73
N ALA A 67 3.00 0.48 43.97
CA ALA A 67 3.64 -0.15 45.12
C ALA A 67 3.09 -1.57 45.37
N ALA A 68 1.77 -1.77 45.25
CA ALA A 68 1.16 -3.08 45.36
C ALA A 68 1.64 -4.05 44.27
N LEU A 69 1.72 -3.59 43.01
CA LEU A 69 2.22 -4.39 41.89
C LEU A 69 3.71 -4.73 42.04
N ALA A 70 4.51 -3.81 42.58
CA ALA A 70 5.92 -4.05 42.88
C ALA A 70 6.14 -5.12 43.97
N GLY A 71 5.13 -5.40 44.80
CA GLY A 71 5.14 -6.49 45.79
C GLY A 71 4.52 -7.81 45.28
N ASP A 72 3.85 -7.81 44.12
CA ASP A 72 3.15 -8.98 43.58
C ASP A 72 4.09 -9.89 42.76
N ARG A 73 4.55 -10.98 43.39
CA ARG A 73 5.43 -11.97 42.75
C ARG A 73 4.85 -12.62 41.49
N ARG A 74 3.51 -12.77 41.39
CA ARG A 74 2.87 -13.35 40.20
C ARG A 74 2.92 -12.36 39.05
N PHE A 75 2.63 -11.09 39.33
CA PHE A 75 2.72 -10.02 38.34
C PHE A 75 4.16 -9.85 37.84
N LEU A 76 5.15 -9.78 38.75
CA LEU A 76 6.55 -9.60 38.38
C LEU A 76 7.11 -10.72 37.51
N ARG A 77 6.70 -11.98 37.73
CA ARG A 77 7.09 -13.10 36.84
C ARG A 77 6.53 -12.94 35.44
N ARG A 78 5.26 -12.53 35.30
CA ARG A 78 4.66 -12.26 33.98
C ARG A 78 5.33 -11.07 33.29
N LEU A 79 5.68 -10.04 34.06
CA LEU A 79 6.41 -8.88 33.55
C LEU A 79 7.80 -9.27 33.03
N THR A 80 8.53 -10.08 33.80
CA THR A 80 9.87 -10.55 33.42
C THR A 80 9.80 -11.38 32.15
N ALA A 81 8.90 -12.36 32.08
CA ALA A 81 8.72 -13.18 30.88
C ALA A 81 8.34 -12.36 29.64
N ALA A 82 7.47 -11.35 29.78
CA ALA A 82 7.10 -10.48 28.67
C ALA A 82 8.27 -9.59 28.20
N ALA A 83 9.14 -9.16 29.12
CA ALA A 83 10.33 -8.37 28.80
C ALA A 83 11.41 -9.23 28.13
N GLU A 84 11.64 -10.44 28.62
CA GLU A 84 12.54 -11.43 28.01
C GLU A 84 12.08 -11.80 26.59
N ASP A 85 10.78 -12.07 26.41
CA ASP A 85 10.20 -12.33 25.08
C ASP A 85 10.39 -11.15 24.11
N LEU A 86 10.24 -9.90 24.58
CA LEU A 86 10.54 -8.74 23.75
C LEU A 86 12.04 -8.65 23.40
N ALA A 87 12.93 -8.94 24.34
CA ALA A 87 14.37 -8.94 24.11
C ALA A 87 14.77 -10.01 23.08
N ASP A 88 14.29 -11.23 23.25
CA ASP A 88 14.49 -12.32 22.29
C ASP A 88 13.91 -11.96 20.92
N TYR A 89 12.72 -11.33 20.91
CA TYR A 89 12.08 -10.90 19.67
C TYR A 89 12.90 -9.86 18.91
N THR A 90 13.54 -8.94 19.63
CA THR A 90 14.28 -7.81 19.04
C THR A 90 15.73 -8.12 18.71
N ALA A 91 16.37 -9.05 19.41
CA ALA A 91 17.77 -9.41 19.21
C ALA A 91 17.96 -10.70 18.41
N GLY A 92 17.04 -11.66 18.49
CA GLY A 92 17.19 -12.98 17.86
C GLY A 92 17.21 -12.92 16.33
N PRO A 93 17.84 -13.92 15.65
CA PRO A 93 17.76 -14.04 14.20
C PRO A 93 16.32 -14.33 13.76
N ARG A 94 15.94 -13.76 12.61
CA ARG A 94 14.66 -13.99 11.93
C ARG A 94 14.91 -14.44 10.50
N TRP A 95 13.83 -14.65 9.74
CA TRP A 95 13.87 -15.05 8.33
C TRP A 95 14.92 -14.28 7.51
N TYR A 96 15.02 -12.95 7.69
CA TYR A 96 15.94 -12.11 6.94
C TYR A 96 17.41 -12.45 7.19
N GLN A 97 17.79 -12.74 8.44
CA GLN A 97 19.16 -13.07 8.82
C GLN A 97 19.61 -14.43 8.30
N GLU A 98 18.69 -15.30 7.88
CA GLU A 98 18.98 -16.60 7.27
C GLU A 98 19.23 -16.50 5.75
N GLN A 99 18.99 -15.34 5.13
CA GLN A 99 19.19 -15.13 3.70
C GLN A 99 20.57 -14.53 3.41
N SER A 100 21.03 -14.69 2.15
CA SER A 100 22.27 -14.09 1.65
C SER A 100 22.00 -13.00 0.60
N ASP A 101 22.97 -12.10 0.39
CA ASP A 101 22.92 -11.02 -0.62
C ASP A 101 21.69 -10.10 -0.52
N LEU A 102 21.34 -9.72 0.70
CA LEU A 102 20.29 -8.74 0.97
C LEU A 102 20.89 -7.34 1.29
N PRO A 103 20.09 -6.26 1.21
CA PRO A 103 20.57 -4.92 1.57
C PRO A 103 20.99 -4.81 3.05
N ALA A 104 21.94 -3.93 3.36
CA ALA A 104 22.32 -3.62 4.74
C ALA A 104 21.15 -3.01 5.53
N ALA A 105 20.41 -2.10 4.91
CA ALA A 105 19.18 -1.52 5.43
C ALA A 105 18.29 -0.96 4.30
N VAL A 106 17.02 -0.70 4.62
CA VAL A 106 16.02 -0.10 3.72
C VAL A 106 15.41 1.13 4.39
N GLY A 107 15.39 2.28 3.69
CA GLY A 107 14.65 3.47 4.11
C GLY A 107 13.26 3.48 3.45
N TYR A 108 12.20 3.39 4.24
CA TYR A 108 10.82 3.34 3.76
C TYR A 108 10.07 4.63 4.12
N PHE A 109 9.75 5.44 3.11
CA PHE A 109 9.20 6.78 3.27
C PHE A 109 7.72 6.79 2.92
N SER A 110 6.89 7.27 3.84
CA SER A 110 5.45 7.41 3.62
C SER A 110 4.89 8.61 4.39
N PRO A 111 3.89 9.33 3.84
CA PRO A 111 3.26 10.42 4.57
C PRO A 111 2.38 9.92 5.74
N GLU A 112 2.00 8.65 5.79
CA GLU A 112 1.13 8.13 6.85
C GLU A 112 1.52 6.73 7.33
N PHE A 113 1.30 6.45 8.62
CA PHE A 113 1.55 5.16 9.28
C PHE A 113 0.42 4.79 10.25
N GLY A 114 -0.32 3.73 9.91
CA GLY A 114 -1.39 3.14 10.71
C GLY A 114 -0.90 1.99 11.58
N ILE A 115 -0.08 2.29 12.60
CA ILE A 115 0.50 1.28 13.48
C ILE A 115 -0.50 0.82 14.54
N THR A 116 -1.03 1.77 15.31
CA THR A 116 -1.96 1.53 16.42
C THR A 116 -2.82 2.78 16.65
N TRP A 117 -4.00 2.62 17.23
CA TRP A 117 -4.89 3.73 17.57
C TRP A 117 -4.28 4.72 18.59
N ALA A 118 -3.26 4.29 19.35
CA ALA A 118 -2.51 5.16 20.27
C ALA A 118 -1.58 6.15 19.54
N LEU A 119 -1.30 5.92 18.25
CA LEU A 119 -0.50 6.79 17.39
C LEU A 119 -1.28 7.08 16.09
N PRO A 120 -2.25 8.00 16.11
CA PRO A 120 -3.18 8.23 15.00
C PRO A 120 -2.55 9.07 13.88
N GLN A 121 -1.52 8.54 13.22
CA GLN A 121 -0.74 9.19 12.16
C GLN A 121 -1.11 8.65 10.77
N TYR A 122 -2.41 8.44 10.51
CA TYR A 122 -2.92 7.92 9.23
C TYR A 122 -4.34 8.40 8.91
N SER A 123 -4.72 8.38 7.63
CA SER A 123 -6.06 8.73 7.13
C SER A 123 -6.80 7.54 6.50
N GLY A 124 -6.09 6.58 5.91
CA GLY A 124 -6.72 5.53 5.11
C GLY A 124 -5.86 4.31 4.83
N GLY A 125 -6.13 3.68 3.69
CA GLY A 125 -5.55 2.38 3.31
C GLY A 125 -4.03 2.41 3.09
N LEU A 126 -3.49 3.54 2.59
CA LEU A 126 -2.05 3.70 2.35
C LEU A 126 -1.27 3.62 3.68
N GLY A 127 -1.71 4.34 4.71
CA GLY A 127 -1.07 4.37 6.01
C GLY A 127 -1.26 3.07 6.78
N ILE A 128 -2.44 2.44 6.68
CA ILE A 128 -2.66 1.09 7.20
C ILE A 128 -1.68 0.10 6.57
N LEU A 129 -1.49 0.15 5.25
CA LEU A 129 -0.54 -0.71 4.54
C LEU A 129 0.90 -0.43 5.00
N ALA A 130 1.31 0.84 5.06
CA ALA A 130 2.62 1.23 5.57
C ALA A 130 2.84 0.70 6.99
N GLY A 131 1.82 0.75 7.84
CA GLY A 131 1.89 0.20 9.19
C GLY A 131 2.02 -1.33 9.22
N ASP A 132 1.25 -2.04 8.41
CA ASP A 132 1.35 -3.50 8.28
C ASP A 132 2.68 -3.94 7.64
N HIS A 133 3.24 -3.15 6.72
CA HIS A 133 4.56 -3.36 6.13
C HIS A 133 5.66 -3.26 7.20
N LEU A 134 5.60 -2.26 8.09
CA LEU A 134 6.61 -2.08 9.15
C LEU A 134 6.53 -3.19 10.20
N LYS A 135 5.32 -3.64 10.55
CA LYS A 135 5.12 -4.77 11.46
C LYS A 135 5.65 -6.08 10.86
N ALA A 136 5.29 -6.39 9.62
CA ALA A 136 5.80 -7.56 8.93
C ALA A 136 7.32 -7.52 8.71
N ALA A 137 7.88 -6.35 8.39
CA ALA A 137 9.33 -6.15 8.34
C ALA A 137 9.99 -6.44 9.70
N SER A 138 9.35 -6.00 10.79
CA SER A 138 9.79 -6.31 12.15
C SER A 138 9.76 -7.82 12.45
N ASP A 139 8.68 -8.53 12.10
CA ASP A 139 8.59 -9.98 12.37
C ASP A 139 9.59 -10.79 11.56
N LEU A 140 9.83 -10.39 10.31
CA LEU A 140 10.80 -11.02 9.41
C LEU A 140 12.25 -10.63 9.71
N GLY A 141 12.48 -9.60 10.53
CA GLY A 141 13.81 -9.08 10.87
C GLY A 141 14.46 -8.26 9.75
N VAL A 142 13.68 -7.66 8.84
CA VAL A 142 14.20 -6.76 7.81
C VAL A 142 14.74 -5.49 8.48
N PRO A 143 16.00 -5.07 8.22
CA PRO A 143 16.60 -3.85 8.76
C PRO A 143 16.02 -2.61 8.07
N LEU A 144 14.76 -2.30 8.36
CA LEU A 144 14.01 -1.21 7.75
C LEU A 144 13.92 -0.02 8.70
N ILE A 145 14.10 1.19 8.18
CA ILE A 145 13.85 2.46 8.87
C ILE A 145 12.62 3.10 8.22
N GLY A 146 11.54 3.28 8.98
CA GLY A 146 10.37 4.03 8.54
C GLY A 146 10.61 5.54 8.66
N VAL A 147 10.11 6.34 7.73
CA VAL A 147 10.22 7.80 7.75
C VAL A 147 8.88 8.44 7.40
N GLY A 148 8.40 9.33 8.26
CA GLY A 148 7.14 10.06 8.11
C GLY A 148 7.15 11.41 8.82
N LEU A 149 5.99 12.05 8.90
CA LEU A 149 5.78 13.30 9.64
C LEU A 149 4.94 13.05 10.90
N LEU A 150 5.18 13.82 11.96
CA LEU A 150 4.35 13.82 13.17
C LEU A 150 3.29 14.93 13.06
N TYR A 151 2.09 14.59 12.62
CA TYR A 151 1.00 15.55 12.52
C TYR A 151 0.39 15.86 13.88
N ARG A 152 0.39 17.13 14.27
CA ARG A 152 -0.14 17.63 15.54
C ARG A 152 -1.60 17.26 15.79
N HIS A 153 -2.42 17.19 14.74
CA HIS A 153 -3.84 16.84 14.82
C HIS A 153 -4.16 15.45 14.27
N GLY A 154 -3.17 14.71 13.75
CA GLY A 154 -3.41 13.51 12.94
C GLY A 154 -4.25 13.85 11.70
N TYR A 155 -5.30 13.06 11.45
CA TYR A 155 -6.32 13.38 10.45
C TYR A 155 -7.47 14.20 11.07
N PHE A 156 -8.64 13.60 11.30
CA PHE A 156 -9.70 14.22 12.09
C PHE A 156 -10.54 13.15 12.81
N ARG A 157 -11.19 13.56 13.91
CA ARG A 157 -12.24 12.78 14.55
C ARG A 157 -13.60 13.15 13.98
N GLN A 158 -14.37 12.13 13.63
CA GLN A 158 -15.67 12.29 13.01
C GLN A 158 -16.77 12.26 14.08
N SER A 159 -17.73 13.17 14.01
CA SER A 159 -19.01 13.06 14.69
C SER A 159 -20.15 13.30 13.70
N LEU A 160 -21.38 13.04 14.13
CA LEU A 160 -22.58 13.31 13.33
C LEU A 160 -23.41 14.41 13.99
N SER A 161 -24.07 15.24 13.19
CA SER A 161 -25.11 16.16 13.67
C SER A 161 -26.44 15.41 13.91
N ARG A 162 -27.44 16.09 14.48
CA ARG A 162 -28.79 15.52 14.63
C ARG A 162 -29.39 15.12 13.27
N GLU A 163 -29.12 15.90 12.23
CA GLU A 163 -29.56 15.70 10.83
C GLU A 163 -28.69 14.72 10.03
N GLY A 164 -27.71 14.08 10.68
CA GLY A 164 -26.84 13.07 10.07
C GLY A 164 -25.66 13.64 9.27
N TRP A 165 -25.36 14.94 9.39
CA TRP A 165 -24.18 15.51 8.72
C TRP A 165 -22.89 15.14 9.45
N GLN A 166 -21.84 14.84 8.67
CA GLN A 166 -20.49 14.70 9.21
C GLN A 166 -19.98 16.02 9.78
N GLN A 167 -19.35 15.95 10.95
CA GLN A 167 -18.64 17.04 11.61
C GLN A 167 -17.21 16.61 11.95
N GLU A 168 -16.24 17.48 11.71
CA GLU A 168 -14.83 17.23 11.97
C GLU A 168 -14.33 17.90 13.25
N GLN A 169 -13.54 17.17 14.04
CA GLN A 169 -12.83 17.70 15.21
C GLN A 169 -11.33 17.39 15.09
N TYR A 170 -10.50 18.38 15.43
CA TYR A 170 -9.03 18.32 15.32
C TYR A 170 -8.37 18.40 16.70
N PRO A 171 -8.44 17.35 17.53
CA PRO A 171 -7.79 17.37 18.85
C PRO A 171 -6.28 17.53 18.69
N VAL A 172 -5.68 18.40 19.50
CA VAL A 172 -4.22 18.53 19.57
C VAL A 172 -3.64 17.31 20.27
N LEU A 173 -2.79 16.57 19.57
CA LEU A 173 -2.00 15.49 20.14
C LEU A 173 -0.80 16.09 20.89
N ASP A 174 -0.63 15.69 22.13
CA ASP A 174 0.55 16.03 22.93
C ASP A 174 1.60 14.95 22.72
N PRO A 175 2.77 15.24 22.09
CA PRO A 175 3.82 14.25 21.89
C PRO A 175 4.26 13.57 23.18
N ASN A 176 4.17 14.23 24.34
CA ASN A 176 4.51 13.62 25.63
C ASN A 176 3.51 12.56 26.09
N SER A 177 2.33 12.51 25.46
CA SER A 177 1.28 11.51 25.69
C SER A 177 1.20 10.48 24.55
N LEU A 178 2.13 10.54 23.60
CA LEU A 178 2.27 9.57 22.51
C LEU A 178 3.44 8.62 22.79
N PRO A 179 3.45 7.43 22.19
CA PRO A 179 4.57 6.48 22.30
C PRO A 179 5.74 6.89 21.38
N VAL A 180 6.25 8.11 21.56
CA VAL A 180 7.37 8.71 20.81
C VAL A 180 8.50 9.07 21.78
N SER A 181 9.75 8.96 21.33
CA SER A 181 10.93 9.41 22.05
C SER A 181 11.73 10.40 21.20
N PRO A 182 12.27 11.49 21.77
CA PRO A 182 13.10 12.39 20.98
C PRO A 182 14.44 11.72 20.66
N LEU A 183 14.88 11.75 19.40
CA LEU A 183 16.26 11.43 19.06
C LEU A 183 17.17 12.52 19.65
N ARG A 184 18.27 12.14 20.30
CA ARG A 184 19.16 13.08 20.97
C ARG A 184 20.58 12.96 20.45
N GLU A 185 21.24 14.10 20.34
CA GLU A 185 22.69 14.19 20.12
C GLU A 185 23.45 13.74 21.38
N ALA A 186 24.77 13.59 21.28
CA ALA A 186 25.62 13.18 22.40
C ALA A 186 25.58 14.15 23.60
N ASP A 187 25.28 15.43 23.36
CA ASP A 187 25.12 16.45 24.40
C ASP A 187 23.72 16.45 25.06
N GLY A 188 22.85 15.53 24.65
CA GLY A 188 21.48 15.39 25.14
C GLY A 188 20.48 16.35 24.50
N THR A 189 20.88 17.24 23.59
CA THR A 189 19.96 18.11 22.85
C THR A 189 19.14 17.30 21.83
N PRO A 190 17.90 17.70 21.52
CA PRO A 190 17.12 17.02 20.49
C PRO A 190 17.78 17.17 19.12
N ALA A 191 17.95 16.06 18.40
CA ALA A 191 18.43 16.06 17.03
C ALA A 191 17.42 16.79 16.11
N ARG A 192 17.95 17.62 15.22
CA ARG A 192 17.15 18.46 14.32
C ARG A 192 17.69 18.40 12.90
N VAL A 193 16.79 18.56 11.94
CA VAL A 193 17.11 18.84 10.54
C VAL A 193 16.57 20.22 10.19
N ALA A 194 17.18 20.86 9.20
CA ALA A 194 16.75 22.16 8.70
C ALA A 194 16.69 22.12 7.17
N LEU A 195 15.70 22.82 6.61
CA LEU A 195 15.57 23.07 5.20
C LEU A 195 15.59 24.59 4.95
N ALA A 196 16.32 25.04 3.93
CA ALA A 196 16.27 26.39 3.41
C ALA A 196 14.93 26.63 2.72
N LEU A 197 14.34 27.81 2.94
CA LEU A 197 13.13 28.26 2.31
C LEU A 197 13.36 29.62 1.62
N PRO A 198 12.53 29.98 0.61
CA PRO A 198 12.65 31.25 -0.10
C PRO A 198 12.66 32.46 0.84
N GLY A 199 13.42 33.49 0.45
CA GLY A 199 13.55 34.72 1.24
C GLY A 199 14.42 34.56 2.49
N GLY A 200 15.35 33.59 2.51
CA GLY A 200 16.26 33.36 3.63
C GLY A 200 15.59 32.77 4.87
N ARG A 201 14.41 32.16 4.69
CA ARG A 201 13.68 31.46 5.75
C ARG A 201 14.26 30.07 5.96
N THR A 202 13.93 29.45 7.09
CA THR A 202 14.38 28.09 7.41
C THR A 202 13.26 27.31 8.08
N LEU A 203 12.97 26.12 7.55
CA LEU A 203 12.09 25.14 8.17
C LEU A 203 12.92 24.17 9.00
N THR A 204 12.84 24.28 10.32
CA THR A 204 13.51 23.34 11.24
C THR A 204 12.52 22.26 11.68
N ALA A 205 12.97 21.01 11.77
CA ALA A 205 12.18 19.93 12.37
C ALA A 205 13.01 19.13 13.36
N ARG A 206 12.40 18.76 14.49
CA ARG A 206 12.99 17.78 15.42
C ARG A 206 12.65 16.37 14.98
N ILE A 207 13.49 15.41 15.35
CA ILE A 207 13.31 14.01 15.01
C ILE A 207 12.76 13.25 16.23
N TRP A 208 11.60 12.63 16.07
CA TRP A 208 11.05 11.66 17.01
C TRP A 208 11.30 10.24 16.51
N THR A 209 11.53 9.31 17.43
CA THR A 209 11.63 7.87 17.17
C THR A 209 10.44 7.15 17.80
N VAL A 210 9.87 6.22 17.03
CA VAL A 210 8.84 5.27 17.47
C VAL A 210 9.38 3.88 17.22
N GLN A 211 9.34 3.01 18.23
CA GLN A 211 9.83 1.65 18.09
C GLN A 211 8.67 0.72 17.68
N VAL A 212 8.65 0.27 16.43
CA VAL A 212 7.66 -0.67 15.88
C VAL A 212 8.28 -2.07 15.90
N GLY A 213 8.25 -2.72 17.07
CA GLY A 213 8.97 -3.99 17.25
C GLY A 213 10.48 -3.78 17.08
N ARG A 214 11.05 -4.27 15.98
CA ARG A 214 12.45 -4.10 15.58
C ARG A 214 12.70 -2.84 14.75
N VAL A 215 11.66 -2.33 14.10
CA VAL A 215 11.76 -1.27 13.10
C VAL A 215 11.67 0.11 13.77
N PRO A 216 12.70 0.97 13.65
CA PRO A 216 12.59 2.36 14.03
C PRO A 216 11.77 3.15 13.00
N LEU A 217 10.76 3.88 13.47
CA LEU A 217 10.01 4.85 12.68
C LEU A 217 10.40 6.27 13.12
N LEU A 218 10.98 7.03 12.20
CA LEU A 218 11.36 8.42 12.37
C LEU A 218 10.18 9.32 11.98
N LEU A 219 9.73 10.18 12.89
CA LEU A 219 8.68 11.15 12.63
C LEU A 219 9.23 12.57 12.81
N LEU A 220 9.18 13.36 11.74
CA LEU A 220 9.64 14.75 11.74
C LEU A 220 8.53 15.69 12.21
N ASP A 221 8.88 16.60 13.09
CA ASP A 221 7.95 17.55 13.72
C ASP A 221 8.49 18.97 13.61
N SER A 222 7.76 19.83 12.90
CA SER A 222 8.11 21.23 12.68
C SER A 222 7.57 22.17 13.76
N ASP A 223 6.80 21.68 14.74
CA ASP A 223 6.32 22.47 15.88
C ASP A 223 7.43 22.68 16.92
N VAL A 224 8.43 23.47 16.52
CA VAL A 224 9.62 23.81 17.30
C VAL A 224 9.76 25.33 17.45
N GLU A 225 10.34 25.74 18.57
CA GLU A 225 10.48 27.16 18.93
C GLU A 225 11.17 28.04 17.86
N PRO A 226 12.25 27.59 17.17
CA PRO A 226 12.89 28.42 16.14
C PRO A 226 12.02 28.75 14.93
N ASN A 227 10.97 27.96 14.67
CA ASN A 227 10.10 28.18 13.53
C ASN A 227 9.09 29.29 13.78
N GLN A 228 8.77 30.05 12.73
CA GLN A 228 7.62 30.95 12.71
C GLN A 228 6.30 30.15 12.58
N PRO A 229 5.13 30.77 12.83
CA PRO A 229 3.85 30.04 12.81
C PRO A 229 3.60 29.23 11.53
N ALA A 230 3.92 29.76 10.36
CA ALA A 230 3.71 29.07 9.08
C ALA A 230 4.55 27.78 8.95
N GLU A 231 5.81 27.80 9.39
CA GLU A 231 6.70 26.64 9.40
C GLU A 231 6.28 25.60 10.45
N ARG A 232 5.81 26.05 11.62
CA ARG A 232 5.25 25.14 12.63
C ARG A 232 4.03 24.41 12.11
N ASP A 233 3.21 25.09 11.32
CA ASP A 233 2.00 24.50 10.76
C ASP A 233 2.28 23.50 9.63
N VAL A 234 3.49 23.39 9.07
CA VAL A 234 3.83 22.35 8.06
C VAL A 234 3.46 20.95 8.56
N THR A 235 3.57 20.69 9.86
CA THR A 235 3.17 19.42 10.49
C THR A 235 1.87 19.52 11.30
N ASP A 236 0.94 20.41 10.92
CA ASP A 236 -0.34 20.57 11.64
C ASP A 236 -1.26 19.35 11.46
N ARG A 237 -1.61 18.99 10.22
CA ARG A 237 -2.59 17.96 9.89
C ARG A 237 -2.21 17.21 8.62
N LEU A 238 -2.59 15.94 8.59
CA LEU A 238 -2.41 15.07 7.45
C LEU A 238 -3.36 15.49 6.30
N TYR A 239 -2.80 15.67 5.09
CA TYR A 239 -3.53 16.16 3.90
C TYR A 239 -4.24 17.51 4.11
N GLY A 240 -3.62 18.42 4.88
CA GLY A 240 -4.11 19.78 5.10
C GLY A 240 -3.53 20.83 4.17
N GLY A 241 -4.04 22.06 4.32
CA GLY A 241 -3.49 23.26 3.71
C GLY A 241 -3.75 23.40 2.20
N GLY A 242 -3.08 24.40 1.61
CA GLY A 242 -3.08 24.63 0.16
C GLY A 242 -1.87 23.97 -0.53
N SER A 243 -1.71 24.23 -1.83
CA SER A 243 -0.65 23.63 -2.67
C SER A 243 0.76 23.87 -2.11
N GLU A 244 1.11 25.09 -1.69
CA GLU A 244 2.43 25.38 -1.11
C GLU A 244 2.66 24.65 0.23
N HIS A 245 1.63 24.55 1.08
CA HIS A 245 1.73 23.82 2.33
C HIS A 245 1.99 22.32 2.08
N ARG A 246 1.29 21.72 1.10
CA ARG A 246 1.53 20.34 0.67
C ARG A 246 2.94 20.14 0.13
N LEU A 247 3.45 21.07 -0.69
CA LEU A 247 4.83 21.02 -1.18
C LEU A 247 5.83 21.03 -0.01
N LEU A 248 5.64 21.89 0.99
CA LEU A 248 6.52 21.94 2.16
C LEU A 248 6.48 20.66 3.00
N GLN A 249 5.31 20.01 3.11
CA GLN A 249 5.19 18.68 3.73
C GLN A 249 6.03 17.65 2.98
N GLU A 250 5.93 17.61 1.65
CA GLU A 250 6.66 16.66 0.81
C GLU A 250 8.17 16.93 0.79
N MET A 251 8.58 18.20 0.78
CA MET A 251 9.99 18.59 0.95
C MET A 251 10.54 18.14 2.30
N LEU A 252 9.80 18.39 3.39
CA LEU A 252 10.21 17.95 4.73
C LEU A 252 10.28 16.42 4.83
N LEU A 253 9.32 15.71 4.25
CA LEU A 253 9.28 14.24 4.23
C LEU A 253 10.44 13.66 3.41
N GLY A 254 10.68 14.17 2.20
CA GLY A 254 11.72 13.68 1.31
C GLY A 254 13.12 14.11 1.74
N ILE A 255 13.39 15.42 1.70
CA ILE A 255 14.71 16.01 1.98
C ILE A 255 15.04 15.92 3.46
N GLY A 256 14.14 16.41 4.31
CA GLY A 256 14.30 16.35 5.76
C GLY A 256 14.37 14.91 6.26
N GLY A 257 13.61 14.00 5.65
CA GLY A 257 13.63 12.58 5.99
C GLY A 257 14.97 11.89 5.68
N VAL A 258 15.61 12.17 4.54
CA VAL A 258 16.97 11.64 4.25
C VAL A 258 17.95 12.14 5.29
N ARG A 259 17.94 13.44 5.60
CA ARG A 259 18.79 14.03 6.65
C ARG A 259 18.53 13.41 8.02
N ALA A 260 17.27 13.09 8.34
CA ALA A 260 16.90 12.42 9.58
C ALA A 260 17.42 10.97 9.64
N VAL A 261 17.38 10.23 8.52
CA VAL A 261 17.98 8.89 8.41
C VAL A 261 19.48 8.95 8.64
N ARG A 262 20.19 9.89 8.00
CA ARG A 262 21.64 10.08 8.22
C ARG A 262 21.95 10.39 9.68
N ALA A 263 21.19 11.30 10.30
CA ALA A 263 21.35 11.64 11.71
C ALA A 263 21.10 10.42 12.62
N TYR A 264 20.03 9.65 12.37
CA TYR A 264 19.71 8.44 13.12
C TYR A 264 20.82 7.39 13.01
N CYS A 265 21.32 7.10 11.81
CA CYS A 265 22.40 6.13 11.59
C CYS A 265 23.69 6.58 12.32
N ARG A 266 24.06 7.85 12.18
CA ARG A 266 25.22 8.45 12.88
C ARG A 266 25.11 8.33 14.41
N ILE A 267 23.93 8.65 14.97
CA ILE A 267 23.72 8.70 16.42
C ILE A 267 23.62 7.28 17.02
N THR A 268 22.96 6.35 16.34
CA THR A 268 22.63 5.03 16.88
C THR A 268 23.60 3.93 16.44
N GLY A 269 24.44 4.18 15.43
CA GLY A 269 25.26 3.16 14.78
C GLY A 269 24.47 2.21 13.89
N HIS A 270 23.20 2.50 13.60
CA HIS A 270 22.41 1.73 12.64
C HIS A 270 23.05 1.79 11.24
N LEU A 271 23.01 0.68 10.51
CA LEU A 271 23.53 0.61 9.14
C LEU A 271 22.77 1.58 8.21
N GLU A 272 23.49 2.22 7.30
CA GLU A 272 22.86 3.11 6.33
C GLU A 272 22.06 2.34 5.27
N PRO A 273 20.90 2.87 4.82
CA PRO A 273 20.14 2.23 3.78
C PRO A 273 20.86 2.17 2.43
N GLU A 274 20.85 0.98 1.82
CA GLU A 274 21.26 0.78 0.43
C GLU A 274 20.08 0.93 -0.54
N VAL A 275 18.86 0.79 -0.02
CA VAL A 275 17.61 0.92 -0.77
C VAL A 275 16.73 1.97 -0.14
N PHE A 276 16.21 2.88 -0.96
CA PHE A 276 15.23 3.89 -0.59
C PHE A 276 13.91 3.60 -1.30
N HIS A 277 12.85 3.39 -0.53
CA HIS A 277 11.52 3.09 -1.02
C HIS A 277 10.59 4.28 -0.77
N THR A 278 10.10 4.88 -1.86
CA THR A 278 9.04 5.89 -1.85
C THR A 278 7.67 5.22 -1.97
N ASN A 279 6.87 5.31 -0.91
CA ASN A 279 5.48 4.86 -0.91
C ASN A 279 4.57 5.98 -1.45
N GLU A 280 4.23 5.92 -2.74
CA GLU A 280 3.63 7.00 -3.54
C GLU A 280 4.59 8.20 -3.77
N GLY A 281 4.21 9.13 -4.66
CA GLY A 281 5.02 10.30 -5.05
C GLY A 281 5.39 11.28 -3.92
N HIS A 282 4.69 11.23 -2.78
CA HIS A 282 4.81 12.21 -1.69
C HIS A 282 6.22 12.35 -1.09
N ALA A 283 7.05 11.31 -1.19
CA ALA A 283 8.41 11.32 -0.67
C ALA A 283 9.48 11.46 -1.78
N GLY A 284 9.07 11.76 -3.02
CA GLY A 284 9.96 11.75 -4.19
C GLY A 284 11.18 12.68 -4.07
N PHE A 285 11.07 13.79 -3.32
CA PHE A 285 12.18 14.70 -3.07
C PHE A 285 13.37 14.06 -2.34
N LEU A 286 13.22 12.87 -1.75
CA LEU A 286 14.34 12.10 -1.19
C LEU A 286 15.42 11.81 -2.24
N GLY A 287 15.02 11.60 -3.50
CA GLY A 287 15.98 11.34 -4.57
C GLY A 287 16.81 12.57 -4.89
N LEU A 288 16.23 13.77 -4.78
CA LEU A 288 16.95 15.02 -5.04
C LEU A 288 17.95 15.36 -3.92
N GLU A 289 17.62 15.11 -2.65
CA GLU A 289 18.61 15.26 -1.56
C GLU A 289 19.80 14.31 -1.74
N ARG A 290 19.56 13.08 -2.19
CA ARG A 290 20.63 12.12 -2.49
C ARG A 290 21.45 12.53 -3.72
N ILE A 291 20.83 13.12 -4.74
CA ILE A 291 21.57 13.73 -5.87
C ILE A 291 22.46 14.85 -5.35
N ARG A 292 21.93 15.74 -4.50
CA ARG A 292 22.71 16.82 -3.87
C ARG A 292 23.91 16.28 -3.09
N GLU A 293 23.72 15.25 -2.25
CA GLU A 293 24.81 14.57 -1.52
C GLU A 293 25.94 14.15 -2.48
N LEU A 294 25.61 13.43 -3.56
CA LEU A 294 26.58 12.93 -4.54
C LEU A 294 27.22 14.05 -5.38
N SER A 295 26.49 15.11 -5.68
CA SER A 295 27.06 16.27 -6.38
C SER A 295 28.10 17.00 -5.55
N HIS A 296 27.95 17.05 -4.22
CA HIS A 296 29.01 17.56 -3.33
C HIS A 296 30.22 16.64 -3.26
N GLU A 297 30.04 15.34 -3.52
CA GLU A 297 31.15 14.37 -3.67
C GLU A 297 31.82 14.43 -5.05
N GLY A 298 31.35 15.29 -5.96
CA GLY A 298 31.97 15.58 -7.24
C GLY A 298 31.35 14.90 -8.46
N LEU A 299 30.20 14.21 -8.31
CA LEU A 299 29.47 13.66 -9.45
C LEU A 299 28.67 14.74 -10.18
N ASP A 300 28.66 14.69 -11.52
CA ASP A 300 27.71 15.49 -12.30
C ASP A 300 26.25 15.04 -12.03
N PHE A 301 25.28 15.86 -12.41
CA PHE A 301 23.87 15.57 -12.15
C PHE A 301 23.42 14.23 -12.76
N ASP A 302 23.84 13.92 -13.98
CA ASP A 302 23.39 12.71 -14.67
C ASP A 302 23.98 11.46 -14.01
N ALA A 303 25.26 11.47 -13.63
CA ALA A 303 25.89 10.39 -12.89
C ALA A 303 25.25 10.21 -11.49
N ALA A 304 25.00 11.31 -10.79
CA ALA A 304 24.32 11.29 -9.49
C ALA A 304 22.89 10.72 -9.63
N LEU A 305 22.16 11.10 -10.68
CA LEU A 305 20.83 10.57 -10.98
C LEU A 305 20.89 9.05 -11.19
N GLU A 306 21.83 8.54 -11.97
CA GLU A 306 21.95 7.09 -12.20
C GLU A 306 22.29 6.31 -10.92
N ALA A 307 23.20 6.83 -10.08
CA ALA A 307 23.53 6.24 -8.79
C ALA A 307 22.34 6.24 -7.82
N VAL A 308 21.54 7.30 -7.81
CA VAL A 308 20.32 7.40 -7.00
C VAL A 308 19.26 6.43 -7.51
N ARG A 309 19.02 6.39 -8.83
CA ARG A 309 18.05 5.51 -9.48
C ARG A 309 18.28 4.05 -9.12
N ALA A 310 19.54 3.60 -9.18
CA ALA A 310 19.93 2.22 -8.95
C ALA A 310 19.46 1.66 -7.59
N GLY A 311 19.45 2.50 -6.55
CA GLY A 311 19.02 2.14 -5.18
C GLY A 311 17.61 2.61 -4.81
N THR A 312 16.77 3.01 -5.77
CA THR A 312 15.44 3.59 -5.47
C THR A 312 14.31 2.70 -6.01
N VAL A 313 13.31 2.45 -5.16
CA VAL A 313 12.09 1.72 -5.46
C VAL A 313 10.88 2.65 -5.30
N PHE A 314 10.00 2.69 -6.30
CA PHE A 314 8.79 3.50 -6.30
C PHE A 314 7.53 2.62 -6.36
N THR A 315 6.65 2.71 -5.37
CA THR A 315 5.33 2.07 -5.43
C THR A 315 4.26 3.12 -5.71
N THR A 316 3.42 2.88 -6.71
CA THR A 316 2.20 3.67 -6.97
C THR A 316 0.98 2.97 -6.39
N HIS A 317 0.12 3.73 -5.73
CA HIS A 317 -1.14 3.26 -5.14
C HIS A 317 -2.38 3.85 -5.81
N THR A 318 -2.16 4.72 -6.79
CA THR A 318 -3.20 5.59 -7.35
C THR A 318 -3.67 5.04 -8.70
N PRO A 319 -4.93 4.59 -8.82
CA PRO A 319 -5.46 4.04 -10.08
C PRO A 319 -5.98 5.12 -11.04
N VAL A 320 -6.02 6.40 -10.62
CA VAL A 320 -6.57 7.51 -11.40
C VAL A 320 -5.67 8.74 -11.38
N PRO A 321 -5.45 9.44 -12.52
CA PRO A 321 -4.56 10.61 -12.57
C PRO A 321 -4.90 11.71 -11.57
N ALA A 322 -6.18 11.91 -11.24
CA ALA A 322 -6.65 12.94 -10.31
C ALA A 322 -6.19 12.74 -8.86
N GLY A 323 -5.74 11.53 -8.48
CA GLY A 323 -5.20 11.24 -7.15
C GLY A 323 -3.72 11.54 -6.99
N ILE A 324 -3.03 11.93 -8.07
CA ILE A 324 -1.58 12.19 -8.07
C ILE A 324 -1.34 13.68 -7.78
N ASP A 325 -0.50 13.96 -6.78
CA ASP A 325 -0.10 15.33 -6.43
C ASP A 325 0.66 16.00 -7.59
N ARG A 326 0.19 17.18 -7.97
CA ARG A 326 0.78 18.07 -8.98
C ARG A 326 0.96 19.46 -8.41
N PHE A 327 2.12 20.05 -8.67
CA PHE A 327 2.45 21.43 -8.29
C PHE A 327 2.69 22.27 -9.54
N THR A 328 2.48 23.58 -9.48
CA THR A 328 2.94 24.44 -10.58
C THR A 328 4.46 24.46 -10.63
N ARG A 329 5.04 24.51 -11.83
CA ARG A 329 6.50 24.56 -11.98
C ARG A 329 7.13 25.77 -11.30
N ASP A 330 6.47 26.92 -11.36
CA ASP A 330 6.92 28.14 -10.68
C ASP A 330 7.00 27.97 -9.16
N LEU A 331 6.07 27.23 -8.56
CA LEU A 331 6.07 26.96 -7.13
C LEU A 331 7.28 26.09 -6.76
N VAL A 332 7.54 25.02 -7.52
CA VAL A 332 8.71 24.15 -7.30
C VAL A 332 10.01 24.92 -7.53
N ALA A 333 10.10 25.68 -8.62
CA ALA A 333 11.27 26.48 -8.96
C ALA A 333 11.59 27.54 -7.91
N ARG A 334 10.57 28.13 -7.27
CA ARG A 334 10.76 29.08 -6.17
C ARG A 334 11.44 28.43 -4.98
N HIS A 335 11.05 27.20 -4.62
CA HIS A 335 11.54 26.50 -3.43
C HIS A 335 12.87 25.75 -3.64
N LEU A 336 13.17 25.34 -4.87
CA LEU A 336 14.36 24.55 -5.23
C LEU A 336 15.35 25.29 -6.16
N GLY A 337 15.07 26.55 -6.49
CA GLY A 337 15.92 27.40 -7.33
C GLY A 337 16.96 28.18 -6.53
N ASP A 338 17.49 29.25 -7.13
CA ASP A 338 18.50 30.10 -6.51
C ASP A 338 18.05 30.66 -5.16
N GLY A 339 18.82 30.37 -4.10
CA GLY A 339 18.48 30.76 -2.72
C GLY A 339 17.42 29.89 -2.05
N GLY A 340 16.98 28.81 -2.71
CA GLY A 340 16.11 27.76 -2.16
C GLY A 340 16.87 26.58 -1.57
N GLU A 341 16.16 25.46 -1.40
CA GLU A 341 16.72 24.18 -0.94
C GLU A 341 17.45 23.45 -2.07
N LEU A 342 18.37 22.53 -1.72
CA LEU A 342 19.25 21.79 -2.64
C LEU A 342 20.27 22.67 -3.40
N PRO A 343 21.10 23.46 -2.69
CA PRO A 343 22.09 24.30 -3.33
C PRO A 343 23.06 23.47 -4.18
N GLY A 344 23.35 23.93 -5.40
CA GLY A 344 24.25 23.27 -6.33
C GLY A 344 23.59 22.24 -7.25
N VAL A 345 22.28 21.98 -7.11
CA VAL A 345 21.51 21.18 -8.08
C VAL A 345 20.76 22.11 -9.03
N ASP A 346 20.94 21.93 -10.34
CA ASP A 346 20.27 22.77 -11.34
C ASP A 346 18.74 22.60 -11.29
N VAL A 347 18.03 23.69 -11.05
CA VAL A 347 16.56 23.68 -10.93
C VAL A 347 15.88 23.29 -12.24
N GLY A 348 16.46 23.62 -13.39
CA GLY A 348 15.96 23.20 -14.70
C GLY A 348 15.94 21.67 -14.80
N ARG A 349 17.04 21.01 -14.41
CA ARG A 349 17.14 19.54 -14.34
C ARG A 349 16.13 18.95 -13.37
N ILE A 350 15.90 19.59 -12.22
CA ILE A 350 14.86 19.16 -11.28
C ILE A 350 13.47 19.22 -11.95
N LEU A 351 13.11 20.35 -12.55
CA LEU A 351 11.81 20.54 -13.21
C LEU A 351 11.56 19.51 -14.32
N GLU A 352 12.60 19.14 -15.08
CA GLU A 352 12.51 18.10 -16.10
C GLU A 352 12.15 16.72 -15.53
N LEU A 353 12.48 16.42 -14.26
CA LEU A 353 12.09 15.15 -13.65
C LEU A 353 10.58 15.05 -13.43
N GLY A 354 9.89 16.15 -13.11
CA GLY A 354 8.44 16.16 -12.91
C GLY A 354 7.61 16.50 -14.14
N ARG A 355 8.25 16.90 -15.26
CA ARG A 355 7.53 17.41 -16.44
C ARG A 355 6.82 16.31 -17.23
N GLU A 356 5.54 16.52 -17.54
CA GLU A 356 4.76 15.67 -18.43
C GLU A 356 4.98 16.13 -19.89
N THR A 357 5.71 15.35 -20.69
CA THR A 357 6.07 15.72 -22.09
C THR A 357 5.37 14.88 -23.15
N TYR A 358 4.43 14.04 -22.73
CA TYR A 358 3.72 13.09 -23.57
C TYR A 358 2.32 13.60 -23.93
N PRO A 359 1.67 13.08 -25.00
CA PRO A 359 0.32 13.46 -25.36
C PRO A 359 -0.66 13.32 -24.19
N GLY A 360 -1.43 14.38 -23.91
CA GLY A 360 -2.36 14.43 -22.76
C GLY A 360 -1.73 14.80 -21.41
N GLY A 361 -0.40 14.97 -21.35
CA GLY A 361 0.29 15.54 -20.20
C GLY A 361 0.25 17.07 -20.18
N ASP A 362 0.40 17.66 -18.99
CA ASP A 362 0.48 19.10 -18.79
C ASP A 362 1.94 19.53 -18.51
N PRO A 363 2.64 20.17 -19.47
CA PRO A 363 4.03 20.58 -19.32
C PRO A 363 4.24 21.76 -18.36
N ASP A 364 3.18 22.43 -17.90
CA ASP A 364 3.24 23.53 -16.94
C ASP A 364 3.14 23.06 -15.48
N LEU A 365 2.79 21.79 -15.29
CA LEU A 365 2.73 21.13 -14.00
C LEU A 365 3.96 20.26 -13.72
N PHE A 366 4.24 20.09 -12.44
CA PHE A 366 5.25 19.19 -11.90
C PHE A 366 4.53 18.01 -11.25
N ASN A 367 4.59 16.85 -11.91
CA ASN A 367 3.94 15.63 -11.45
C ASN A 367 4.90 14.79 -10.58
N MET A 368 4.49 14.56 -9.33
CA MET A 368 5.29 13.83 -8.35
C MET A 368 5.46 12.34 -8.69
N ALA A 369 4.48 11.69 -9.31
CA ALA A 369 4.59 10.29 -9.74
C ALA A 369 5.54 10.15 -10.94
N VAL A 370 5.50 11.10 -11.87
CA VAL A 370 6.44 11.13 -13.00
C VAL A 370 7.88 11.31 -12.49
N MET A 371 8.09 12.22 -11.53
CA MET A 371 9.38 12.34 -10.87
C MET A 371 9.78 11.02 -10.17
N GLY A 372 8.86 10.38 -9.45
CA GLY A 372 9.10 9.08 -8.81
C GLY A 372 9.59 8.01 -9.78
N LEU A 373 8.93 7.86 -10.94
CA LEU A 373 9.32 6.93 -12.00
C LEU A 373 10.68 7.28 -12.63
N ARG A 374 10.99 8.58 -12.77
CA ARG A 374 12.30 9.04 -13.27
C ARG A 374 13.41 9.01 -12.21
N LEU A 375 13.10 8.94 -10.93
CA LEU A 375 14.07 8.78 -9.85
C LEU A 375 14.25 7.33 -9.39
N ALA A 376 13.35 6.42 -9.75
CA ALA A 376 13.43 5.01 -9.42
C ALA A 376 13.88 4.17 -10.63
N GLN A 377 14.79 3.22 -10.40
CA GLN A 377 15.08 2.19 -11.40
C GLN A 377 14.03 1.08 -11.39
N ARG A 378 13.30 0.90 -10.27
CA ARG A 378 12.28 -0.14 -10.12
C ARG A 378 10.98 0.46 -9.62
N ALA A 379 9.87 0.08 -10.25
CA ALA A 379 8.54 0.55 -9.87
C ALA A 379 7.52 -0.59 -9.84
N ASN A 380 6.49 -0.48 -8.99
CA ASN A 380 5.42 -1.47 -8.92
C ASN A 380 4.03 -0.86 -8.62
N GLY A 381 3.00 -1.53 -9.15
CA GLY A 381 1.63 -1.45 -8.67
C GLY A 381 1.36 -2.43 -7.52
N VAL A 382 0.14 -2.38 -6.97
CA VAL A 382 -0.20 -2.99 -5.67
C VAL A 382 -1.23 -4.14 -5.74
N SER A 383 -1.58 -4.53 -6.96
CA SER A 383 -2.22 -5.79 -7.35
C SER A 383 -1.84 -6.07 -8.82
N THR A 384 -2.15 -7.28 -9.32
CA THR A 384 -1.90 -7.61 -10.73
C THR A 384 -2.67 -6.67 -11.67
N LEU A 385 -3.98 -6.50 -11.47
CA LEU A 385 -4.80 -5.58 -12.27
C LEU A 385 -4.31 -4.13 -12.17
N HIS A 386 -3.94 -3.67 -10.97
CA HIS A 386 -3.42 -2.31 -10.80
C HIS A 386 -2.08 -2.09 -11.50
N GLY A 387 -1.22 -3.12 -11.61
CA GLY A 387 -0.01 -3.04 -12.42
C GLY A 387 -0.33 -2.78 -13.89
N ALA A 388 -1.31 -3.48 -14.45
CA ALA A 388 -1.77 -3.25 -15.82
C ALA A 388 -2.34 -1.83 -16.00
N VAL A 389 -3.19 -1.37 -15.08
CA VAL A 389 -3.73 0.01 -15.08
C VAL A 389 -2.61 1.04 -14.98
N SER A 390 -1.63 0.84 -14.10
CA SER A 390 -0.50 1.75 -13.91
C SER A 390 0.36 1.83 -15.17
N ARG A 391 0.64 0.69 -15.81
CA ARG A 391 1.38 0.64 -17.06
C ARG A 391 0.68 1.42 -18.18
N GLN A 392 -0.64 1.27 -18.30
CA GLN A 392 -1.43 2.06 -19.26
C GLN A 392 -1.42 3.56 -18.92
N MET A 393 -1.64 3.91 -17.65
CA MET A 393 -1.70 5.30 -17.19
C MET A 393 -0.38 6.06 -17.44
N PHE A 394 0.76 5.39 -17.33
CA PHE A 394 2.08 5.98 -17.52
C PHE A 394 2.76 5.63 -18.85
N ALA A 395 2.05 4.96 -19.78
CA ALA A 395 2.61 4.53 -21.07
C ALA A 395 3.22 5.69 -21.88
N GLY A 396 2.70 6.91 -21.71
CA GLY A 396 3.25 8.11 -22.35
C GLY A 396 4.72 8.41 -22.01
N LEU A 397 5.25 7.90 -20.89
CA LEU A 397 6.67 8.02 -20.54
C LEU A 397 7.58 7.08 -21.34
N TRP A 398 7.02 6.07 -22.00
CA TRP A 398 7.72 5.07 -22.82
C TRP A 398 7.11 5.02 -24.24
N PRO A 399 7.28 6.08 -25.05
CA PRO A 399 6.70 6.14 -26.38
C PRO A 399 7.19 4.98 -27.25
N GLY A 400 6.28 4.37 -28.01
CA GLY A 400 6.56 3.24 -28.88
C GLY A 400 6.56 1.87 -28.19
N PHE A 401 6.45 1.81 -26.86
CA PHE A 401 6.28 0.55 -26.13
C PHE A 401 4.80 0.21 -25.98
N ASP A 402 4.48 -1.08 -26.06
CA ASP A 402 3.20 -1.58 -25.61
C ASP A 402 3.09 -1.40 -24.08
N PRO A 403 1.88 -1.14 -23.54
CA PRO A 403 1.70 -1.02 -22.11
C PRO A 403 2.24 -2.22 -21.32
N GLU A 404 2.24 -3.43 -21.87
CA GLU A 404 2.78 -4.61 -21.19
C GLU A 404 4.29 -4.55 -20.95
N ASP A 405 5.04 -3.83 -21.78
CA ASP A 405 6.49 -3.66 -21.68
C ASP A 405 6.93 -2.49 -20.80
N VAL A 406 5.99 -1.62 -20.38
CA VAL A 406 6.27 -0.51 -19.46
C VAL A 406 6.84 -1.10 -18.14
N PRO A 407 7.99 -0.62 -17.64
CA PRO A 407 8.75 -1.28 -16.55
C PRO A 407 8.16 -1.02 -15.16
N ILE A 408 6.88 -1.31 -14.99
CA ILE A 408 6.13 -1.28 -13.73
C ILE A 408 5.61 -2.70 -13.47
N THR A 409 6.17 -3.36 -12.46
CA THR A 409 5.72 -4.70 -12.02
C THR A 409 4.52 -4.59 -11.06
N SER A 410 4.15 -5.69 -10.39
CA SER A 410 3.15 -5.70 -9.32
C SER A 410 3.64 -6.47 -8.11
N ILE A 411 3.40 -5.93 -6.92
CA ILE A 411 3.49 -6.67 -5.65
C ILE A 411 2.13 -6.53 -4.97
N THR A 412 1.33 -7.60 -4.98
CA THR A 412 -0.01 -7.55 -4.38
C THR A 412 0.08 -7.34 -2.87
N ASN A 413 -0.68 -6.37 -2.37
CA ASN A 413 -0.65 -6.03 -0.94
C ASN A 413 -0.96 -7.22 -0.03
N GLY A 414 -0.58 -7.09 1.24
CA GLY A 414 -0.98 -8.00 2.31
C GLY A 414 -1.28 -7.24 3.60
N VAL A 415 -1.86 -7.94 4.56
CA VAL A 415 -2.27 -7.41 5.86
C VAL A 415 -1.59 -8.15 7.00
N HIS A 416 -1.29 -7.45 8.08
CA HIS A 416 -0.57 -8.01 9.21
C HIS A 416 -1.51 -8.85 10.09
N ALA A 417 -1.53 -10.16 9.88
CA ALA A 417 -2.47 -11.07 10.54
C ALA A 417 -2.50 -10.94 12.08
N PRO A 418 -1.39 -10.81 12.82
CA PRO A 418 -1.44 -10.60 14.27
C PRO A 418 -2.14 -9.31 14.71
N THR A 419 -2.24 -8.30 13.84
CA THR A 419 -3.06 -7.09 14.11
C THR A 419 -4.55 -7.39 13.95
N TRP A 420 -4.91 -8.12 12.88
CA TRP A 420 -6.26 -8.14 12.33
C TRP A 420 -7.06 -9.41 12.61
N VAL A 421 -6.38 -10.50 12.97
CA VAL A 421 -7.01 -11.75 13.37
C VAL A 421 -7.48 -11.64 14.83
N ALA A 422 -8.72 -12.03 15.09
CA ALA A 422 -9.27 -12.00 16.44
C ALA A 422 -8.57 -13.03 17.36
N PRO A 423 -8.35 -12.72 18.65
CA PRO A 423 -7.74 -13.66 19.60
C PRO A 423 -8.49 -15.00 19.71
N GLU A 424 -9.81 -15.02 19.52
CA GLU A 424 -10.64 -16.22 19.45
C GLU A 424 -10.22 -17.15 18.31
N VAL A 425 -9.93 -16.60 17.13
CA VAL A 425 -9.46 -17.34 15.96
C VAL A 425 -8.08 -17.95 16.25
N LEU A 426 -7.18 -17.17 16.83
CA LEU A 426 -5.84 -17.63 17.23
C LEU A 426 -5.89 -18.77 18.25
N ARG A 427 -6.78 -18.65 19.25
CA ARG A 427 -6.96 -19.68 20.28
C ARG A 427 -7.52 -20.98 19.69
N LEU A 428 -8.42 -20.90 18.72
CA LEU A 428 -8.91 -22.09 18.03
C LEU A 428 -7.78 -22.77 17.26
N GLY A 429 -7.00 -22.02 16.48
CA GLY A 429 -5.83 -22.56 15.76
C GLY A 429 -4.77 -23.15 16.70
N SER A 430 -4.45 -22.46 17.79
CA SER A 430 -3.44 -22.91 18.77
C SER A 430 -3.84 -24.22 19.48
N ARG A 431 -5.14 -24.40 19.77
CA ARG A 431 -5.66 -25.63 20.38
C ARG A 431 -5.58 -26.83 19.44
N GLN A 432 -5.76 -26.61 18.14
CA GLN A 432 -5.81 -27.68 17.15
C GLN A 432 -4.41 -28.05 16.63
N PHE A 433 -3.52 -27.07 16.43
CA PHE A 433 -2.25 -27.27 15.70
C PHE A 433 -0.99 -26.89 16.48
N GLY A 434 -1.15 -26.37 17.71
CA GLY A 434 -0.06 -25.91 18.59
C GLY A 434 0.29 -24.43 18.39
N ALA A 435 0.64 -23.75 19.49
CA ALA A 435 0.86 -22.29 19.52
C ALA A 435 1.96 -21.81 18.56
N SER A 436 3.15 -22.43 18.58
CA SER A 436 4.27 -22.04 17.72
C SER A 436 3.97 -22.19 16.22
N ARG A 437 3.28 -23.27 15.81
CA ARG A 437 2.89 -23.47 14.40
C ARG A 437 1.85 -22.44 13.95
N ALA A 438 0.89 -22.10 14.80
CA ALA A 438 -0.14 -21.11 14.50
C ALA A 438 0.46 -19.69 14.36
N GLU A 439 1.38 -19.32 15.25
CA GLU A 439 2.08 -18.03 15.17
C GLU A 439 2.93 -17.93 13.90
N ASP A 440 3.75 -18.93 13.60
CA ASP A 440 4.60 -18.95 12.40
C ASP A 440 3.78 -18.90 11.10
N ALA A 441 2.61 -19.56 11.06
CA ALA A 441 1.70 -19.53 9.92
C ALA A 441 1.17 -18.12 9.62
N LEU A 442 0.93 -17.32 10.66
CA LEU A 442 0.35 -15.98 10.54
C LEU A 442 1.40 -14.88 10.36
N MET A 443 2.61 -15.09 10.87
CA MET A 443 3.73 -14.16 10.77
C MET A 443 4.51 -14.31 9.45
N ILE A 444 4.86 -15.56 9.10
CA ILE A 444 5.75 -15.88 7.99
C ILE A 444 4.96 -16.35 6.76
N GLY A 445 3.80 -16.99 6.96
CA GLY A 445 3.04 -17.66 5.91
C GLY A 445 3.55 -19.08 5.58
N GLY A 446 2.98 -19.69 4.53
CA GLY A 446 3.27 -21.07 4.09
C GLY A 446 1.97 -21.87 3.92
N ALA A 447 1.69 -22.39 2.72
CA ALA A 447 0.42 -23.05 2.40
C ALA A 447 0.20 -24.32 3.23
N GLU A 448 1.29 -25.06 3.49
CA GLU A 448 1.34 -26.27 4.30
C GLU A 448 0.88 -26.06 5.75
N ARG A 449 0.87 -24.81 6.23
CA ARG A 449 0.48 -24.45 7.60
C ARG A 449 -1.00 -24.12 7.74
N TRP A 450 -1.70 -23.91 6.62
CA TRP A 450 -3.14 -23.63 6.57
C TRP A 450 -3.98 -24.88 6.25
N GLU A 451 -3.36 -25.97 5.78
CA GLU A 451 -4.01 -27.27 5.53
C GLU A 451 -4.77 -27.78 6.75
N ALA A 452 -4.22 -27.52 7.94
CA ALA A 452 -4.79 -27.98 9.19
C ALA A 452 -6.17 -27.34 9.49
N VAL A 453 -6.47 -26.16 8.93
CA VAL A 453 -7.81 -25.53 9.04
C VAL A 453 -8.91 -26.45 8.50
N ALA A 454 -8.57 -27.37 7.58
CA ALA A 454 -9.49 -28.37 7.07
C ALA A 454 -10.06 -29.30 8.16
N ASP A 455 -9.28 -29.57 9.21
CA ASP A 455 -9.61 -30.52 10.26
C ASP A 455 -10.48 -29.93 11.39
N VAL A 456 -10.74 -28.61 11.37
CA VAL A 456 -11.56 -27.95 12.39
C VAL A 456 -13.03 -28.38 12.23
N PRO A 457 -13.70 -28.91 13.27
CA PRO A 457 -15.09 -29.33 13.18
C PRO A 457 -16.04 -28.18 12.81
N ASP A 458 -17.05 -28.45 11.97
CA ASP A 458 -17.99 -27.43 11.48
C ASP A 458 -18.67 -26.64 12.61
N ALA A 459 -19.08 -27.34 13.68
CA ALA A 459 -19.70 -26.72 14.85
C ALA A 459 -18.75 -25.72 15.54
N ALA A 460 -17.45 -26.02 15.61
CA ALA A 460 -16.48 -25.12 16.22
C ALA A 460 -16.27 -23.85 15.37
N VAL A 461 -16.27 -23.98 14.04
CA VAL A 461 -16.23 -22.83 13.14
C VAL A 461 -17.46 -21.96 13.31
N TRP A 462 -18.66 -22.57 13.31
CA TRP A 462 -19.91 -21.82 13.46
C TRP A 462 -20.01 -21.09 14.81
N GLU A 463 -19.70 -21.76 15.92
CA GLU A 463 -19.69 -21.16 17.26
C GLU A 463 -18.68 -20.01 17.38
N LEU A 464 -17.49 -20.17 16.79
CA LEU A 464 -16.51 -19.09 16.71
C LEU A 464 -17.09 -17.87 15.97
N ARG A 465 -17.68 -18.09 14.79
CA ARG A 465 -18.28 -17.01 13.99
C ARG A 465 -19.44 -16.31 14.71
N ARG A 466 -20.29 -17.08 15.40
CA ARG A 466 -21.37 -16.55 16.26
C ARG A 466 -20.81 -15.69 17.40
N THR A 467 -19.79 -16.17 18.09
CA THR A 467 -19.13 -15.43 19.19
C THR A 467 -18.57 -14.09 18.71
N LEU A 468 -17.90 -14.08 17.55
CA LEU A 468 -17.36 -12.85 16.96
C LEU A 468 -18.46 -11.86 16.56
N ARG A 469 -19.59 -12.37 16.04
CA ARG A 469 -20.78 -11.56 15.75
C ARG A 469 -21.37 -10.94 17.00
N GLU A 470 -21.51 -11.71 18.08
CA GLU A 470 -22.03 -11.22 19.36
C GLU A 470 -21.18 -10.07 19.92
N GLN A 471 -19.85 -10.21 19.88
CA GLN A 471 -18.93 -9.13 20.27
C GLN A 471 -19.11 -7.85 19.43
N LEU A 472 -19.32 -8.00 18.11
CA LEU A 472 -19.61 -6.86 17.23
C LEU A 472 -20.96 -6.21 17.56
N VAL A 473 -22.00 -7.00 17.81
CA VAL A 473 -23.33 -6.49 18.18
C VAL A 473 -23.23 -5.66 19.47
N GLU A 474 -22.52 -6.15 20.49
CA GLU A 474 -22.31 -5.40 21.74
C GLU A 474 -21.55 -4.07 21.51
N ASP A 475 -20.47 -4.11 20.72
CA ASP A 475 -19.69 -2.91 20.38
C ASP A 475 -20.52 -1.89 19.58
N VAL A 476 -21.34 -2.37 18.62
CA VAL A 476 -22.28 -1.55 17.84
C VAL A 476 -23.26 -0.85 18.77
N ARG A 477 -23.91 -1.58 19.69
CA ARG A 477 -24.90 -1.00 20.62
C ARG A 477 -24.28 0.10 21.47
N SER A 478 -23.09 -0.15 22.03
CA SER A 478 -22.35 0.84 22.82
C SER A 478 -21.99 2.09 22.00
N ARG A 479 -21.49 1.92 20.77
CA ARG A 479 -21.06 3.04 19.91
C ARG A 479 -22.24 3.84 19.38
N LEU A 480 -23.32 3.16 19.01
CA LEU A 480 -24.54 3.81 18.52
C LEU A 480 -25.16 4.67 19.62
N ARG A 481 -25.25 4.14 20.85
CA ARG A 481 -25.70 4.91 22.01
C ARG A 481 -24.83 6.15 22.25
N ALA A 482 -23.49 6.01 22.18
CA ALA A 482 -22.57 7.13 22.34
C ALA A 482 -22.73 8.18 21.23
N SER A 483 -22.86 7.75 19.98
CA SER A 483 -23.08 8.61 18.81
C SER A 483 -24.37 9.43 18.97
N TRP A 484 -25.49 8.79 19.32
CA TRP A 484 -26.75 9.50 19.49
C TRP A 484 -26.76 10.46 20.69
N ARG A 485 -26.08 10.14 21.79
CA ARG A 485 -25.85 11.10 22.88
C ARG A 485 -25.09 12.33 22.39
N GLN A 486 -24.05 12.14 21.57
CA GLN A 486 -23.30 13.26 20.98
C GLN A 486 -24.15 14.09 20.00
N ARG A 487 -25.12 13.46 19.33
CA ARG A 487 -26.14 14.10 18.48
C ARG A 487 -27.24 14.82 19.28
N GLY A 488 -27.17 14.84 20.62
CA GLY A 488 -28.11 15.52 21.50
C GLY A 488 -29.33 14.70 21.93
N ALA A 489 -29.32 13.37 21.79
CA ALA A 489 -30.39 12.51 22.32
C ALA A 489 -30.23 12.27 23.83
N ASN A 490 -31.36 12.22 24.53
CA ASN A 490 -31.44 11.96 25.96
C ASN A 490 -31.51 10.46 26.24
N ASP A 491 -31.14 10.02 27.45
CA ASP A 491 -31.11 8.58 27.77
C ASP A 491 -32.46 7.87 27.65
N ALA A 492 -33.58 8.59 27.85
CA ALA A 492 -34.93 8.07 27.66
C ALA A 492 -35.26 7.76 26.18
N GLU A 493 -34.62 8.45 25.22
CA GLU A 493 -34.81 8.21 23.78
C GLU A 493 -33.98 7.02 23.27
N LEU A 494 -33.05 6.50 24.08
CA LEU A 494 -31.99 5.58 23.61
C LEU A 494 -32.22 4.11 23.94
N GLY A 495 -33.33 3.75 24.58
CA GLY A 495 -33.63 2.34 24.91
C GLY A 495 -33.68 1.42 23.68
N TRP A 496 -34.03 1.94 22.50
CA TRP A 496 -34.01 1.13 21.28
C TRP A 496 -32.59 0.68 20.89
N THR A 497 -31.54 1.42 21.25
CA THR A 497 -30.15 1.07 20.91
C THR A 497 -29.68 -0.22 21.58
N ASP A 498 -30.31 -0.63 22.68
CA ASP A 498 -29.98 -1.85 23.42
C ASP A 498 -30.46 -3.12 22.70
N HIS A 499 -31.34 -2.98 21.69
CA HIS A 499 -31.94 -4.06 20.90
C HIS A 499 -31.56 -4.03 19.41
N VAL A 500 -30.59 -3.19 19.04
CA VAL A 500 -30.12 -3.08 17.66
C VAL A 500 -29.19 -4.24 17.33
N LEU A 501 -29.38 -4.81 16.14
CA LEU A 501 -28.70 -6.00 15.62
C LEU A 501 -28.90 -7.26 16.48
N ASP A 502 -28.77 -8.41 15.82
CA ASP A 502 -28.94 -9.73 16.41
C ASP A 502 -27.73 -10.62 16.07
N PRO A 503 -27.10 -11.29 17.05
CA PRO A 503 -25.97 -12.20 16.80
C PRO A 503 -26.34 -13.42 15.96
N ASP A 504 -27.63 -13.74 15.79
CA ASP A 504 -28.11 -14.86 14.97
C ASP A 504 -28.40 -14.50 13.51
N VAL A 505 -28.32 -13.21 13.16
CA VAL A 505 -28.63 -12.73 11.81
C VAL A 505 -27.36 -12.54 10.97
N LEU A 506 -27.48 -12.82 9.67
CA LEU A 506 -26.42 -12.63 8.68
C LEU A 506 -25.94 -11.18 8.70
N THR A 507 -24.67 -10.97 9.07
CA THR A 507 -24.10 -9.63 9.27
C THR A 507 -23.16 -9.25 8.12
N ILE A 508 -23.49 -8.17 7.42
CA ILE A 508 -22.70 -7.62 6.30
C ILE A 508 -21.96 -6.37 6.76
N GLY A 509 -20.65 -6.32 6.50
CA GLY A 509 -19.80 -5.18 6.80
C GLY A 509 -19.48 -4.33 5.58
N PHE A 510 -19.49 -3.00 5.77
CA PHE A 510 -19.00 -2.04 4.79
C PHE A 510 -18.24 -0.92 5.49
N ALA A 511 -16.91 -0.86 5.38
CA ALA A 511 -16.15 0.28 5.88
C ALA A 511 -15.01 0.76 4.98
N ARG A 512 -15.01 2.06 4.67
CA ARG A 512 -14.04 2.71 3.76
C ARG A 512 -14.10 4.25 3.84
N ARG A 513 -13.10 4.93 3.26
CA ARG A 513 -13.24 6.35 2.89
C ARG A 513 -14.40 6.52 1.90
N VAL A 514 -15.03 7.69 1.87
CA VAL A 514 -16.23 7.95 1.04
C VAL A 514 -15.96 8.92 -0.14
N PRO A 515 -15.10 8.59 -1.11
CA PRO A 515 -15.10 9.21 -2.43
C PRO A 515 -16.21 8.60 -3.32
N SER A 516 -16.59 9.30 -4.37
CA SER A 516 -17.65 8.89 -5.31
C SER A 516 -17.44 7.50 -5.91
N TYR A 517 -16.22 7.18 -6.36
CA TYR A 517 -15.93 5.89 -7.02
C TYR A 517 -16.08 4.65 -6.12
N LYS A 518 -16.13 4.82 -4.79
CA LYS A 518 -16.35 3.72 -3.84
C LYS A 518 -17.83 3.39 -3.63
N ARG A 519 -18.75 4.17 -4.23
CA ARG A 519 -20.19 3.89 -4.36
C ARG A 519 -20.90 3.48 -3.06
N LEU A 520 -20.71 4.27 -2.01
CA LEU A 520 -21.35 4.08 -0.69
C LEU A 520 -22.87 3.87 -0.79
N THR A 521 -23.55 4.64 -1.63
CA THR A 521 -25.02 4.66 -1.75
C THR A 521 -25.56 3.72 -2.82
N LEU A 522 -24.73 2.90 -3.49
CA LEU A 522 -25.23 1.91 -4.48
C LEU A 522 -26.28 0.98 -3.86
N MET A 523 -26.06 0.58 -2.59
CA MET A 523 -27.02 -0.25 -1.83
C MET A 523 -28.36 0.45 -1.56
N LEU A 524 -28.42 1.78 -1.68
CA LEU A 524 -29.62 2.59 -1.50
C LEU A 524 -30.31 2.93 -2.83
N ARG A 525 -29.86 2.36 -3.95
CA ARG A 525 -30.49 2.60 -5.26
C ARG A 525 -31.95 2.12 -5.28
N ASP A 526 -32.24 1.00 -4.64
CA ASP A 526 -33.59 0.49 -4.35
C ASP A 526 -33.78 0.30 -2.84
N LYS A 527 -34.28 1.34 -2.17
CA LYS A 527 -34.44 1.40 -0.71
C LYS A 527 -35.48 0.41 -0.21
N GLU A 528 -36.52 0.19 -1.00
CA GLU A 528 -37.66 -0.67 -0.72
C GLU A 528 -37.23 -2.14 -0.80
N ARG A 529 -36.49 -2.53 -1.84
CA ARG A 529 -35.90 -3.87 -1.94
C ARG A 529 -34.87 -4.12 -0.85
N LEU A 530 -34.01 -3.14 -0.54
CA LEU A 530 -33.10 -3.25 0.60
C LEU A 530 -33.86 -3.44 1.93
N ALA A 531 -34.92 -2.66 2.18
CA ALA A 531 -35.74 -2.79 3.37
C ALA A 531 -36.43 -4.17 3.44
N ALA A 532 -36.91 -4.70 2.32
CA ALA A 532 -37.50 -6.03 2.25
C ALA A 532 -36.50 -7.14 2.63
N MET A 533 -35.23 -7.03 2.19
CA MET A 533 -34.18 -7.98 2.62
C MET A 533 -33.82 -7.83 4.09
N LEU A 534 -33.66 -6.60 4.59
CA LEU A 534 -33.36 -6.33 6.01
C LEU A 534 -34.43 -6.91 6.94
N LEU A 535 -35.70 -6.89 6.49
CA LEU A 535 -36.87 -7.29 7.26
C LEU A 535 -37.47 -8.63 6.80
N HIS A 536 -36.75 -9.42 5.99
CA HIS A 536 -37.26 -10.69 5.49
C HIS A 536 -37.63 -11.61 6.68
N PRO A 537 -38.82 -12.23 6.69
CA PRO A 537 -39.31 -12.99 7.85
C PRO A 537 -38.41 -14.18 8.22
N ASP A 538 -37.96 -14.95 7.21
CA ASP A 538 -37.17 -16.17 7.45
C ASP A 538 -35.66 -16.01 7.25
N ARG A 539 -35.24 -15.01 6.47
CA ARG A 539 -33.85 -14.82 6.02
C ARG A 539 -33.43 -13.35 6.10
N PRO A 540 -33.61 -12.69 7.26
CA PRO A 540 -33.26 -11.28 7.40
C PRO A 540 -31.76 -11.08 7.18
N ILE A 541 -31.36 -9.88 6.76
CA ILE A 541 -29.95 -9.48 6.77
C ILE A 541 -29.77 -8.28 7.70
N GLN A 542 -28.54 -8.04 8.14
CA GLN A 542 -28.19 -6.81 8.85
C GLN A 542 -26.88 -6.24 8.36
N ILE A 543 -26.74 -4.91 8.38
CA ILE A 543 -25.62 -4.20 7.74
C ILE A 543 -24.99 -3.21 8.72
N VAL A 544 -23.66 -3.29 8.86
CA VAL A 544 -22.86 -2.33 9.62
C VAL A 544 -22.02 -1.51 8.65
N VAL A 545 -22.31 -0.21 8.60
CA VAL A 545 -21.59 0.74 7.73
C VAL A 545 -20.72 1.68 8.56
N ALA A 546 -19.51 1.96 8.11
CA ALA A 546 -18.63 2.96 8.71
C ALA A 546 -17.78 3.67 7.65
N GLY A 547 -17.43 4.93 7.86
CA GLY A 547 -16.58 5.63 6.89
C GLY A 547 -16.48 7.11 7.12
N LYS A 548 -15.46 7.72 6.53
CA LYS A 548 -15.17 9.16 6.62
C LYS A 548 -15.12 9.77 5.21
N ALA A 549 -15.85 10.86 5.00
CA ALA A 549 -15.71 11.70 3.82
C ALA A 549 -14.57 12.71 4.04
N HIS A 550 -13.86 13.10 2.98
CA HIS A 550 -12.86 14.15 3.10
C HIS A 550 -13.53 15.47 3.53
N PRO A 551 -12.91 16.31 4.40
CA PRO A 551 -13.57 17.52 4.91
C PRO A 551 -13.97 18.52 3.81
N ALA A 552 -13.22 18.53 2.69
CA ALA A 552 -13.49 19.36 1.51
C ALA A 552 -14.37 18.67 0.44
N ASP A 553 -14.75 17.40 0.63
CA ASP A 553 -15.60 16.65 -0.30
C ASP A 553 -17.08 16.74 0.13
N GLU A 554 -17.73 17.82 -0.30
CA GLU A 554 -19.17 18.05 -0.05
C GLU A 554 -20.05 16.95 -0.67
N GLY A 555 -19.63 16.34 -1.79
CA GLY A 555 -20.33 15.22 -2.40
C GLY A 555 -20.31 14.00 -1.49
N GLY A 556 -19.13 13.60 -1.03
CA GLY A 556 -18.95 12.50 -0.08
C GLY A 556 -19.72 12.72 1.23
N LYS A 557 -19.76 13.95 1.75
CA LYS A 557 -20.56 14.28 2.95
C LYS A 557 -22.06 14.11 2.74
N ARG A 558 -22.59 14.45 1.56
CA ARG A 558 -24.00 14.21 1.20
C ARG A 558 -24.32 12.73 1.13
N LEU A 559 -23.43 11.92 0.56
CA LEU A 559 -23.59 10.45 0.51
C LEU A 559 -23.64 9.85 1.92
N VAL A 560 -22.77 10.30 2.84
CA VAL A 560 -22.82 9.92 4.25
C VAL A 560 -24.14 10.30 4.89
N GLN A 561 -24.61 11.55 4.67
CA GLN A 561 -25.87 11.99 5.24
C GLN A 561 -27.06 11.17 4.75
N GLU A 562 -27.15 10.91 3.44
CA GLU A 562 -28.23 10.10 2.87
C GLU A 562 -28.28 8.72 3.53
N LEU A 563 -27.14 8.07 3.67
CA LEU A 563 -27.05 6.79 4.33
C LEU A 563 -27.46 6.87 5.79
N VAL A 564 -26.94 7.84 6.57
CA VAL A 564 -27.30 8.01 7.98
C VAL A 564 -28.81 8.19 8.15
N ARG A 565 -29.44 9.00 7.29
CA ARG A 565 -30.90 9.19 7.32
C ARG A 565 -31.66 7.89 7.08
N PHE A 566 -31.21 7.06 6.14
CA PHE A 566 -31.80 5.75 5.91
C PHE A 566 -31.59 4.82 7.12
N THR A 567 -30.39 4.79 7.69
CA THR A 567 -30.09 3.95 8.87
C THR A 567 -30.84 4.38 10.13
N ASP A 568 -31.24 5.65 10.22
CA ASP A 568 -31.98 6.18 11.37
C ASP A 568 -33.50 5.93 11.27
N ASP A 569 -34.01 5.50 10.11
CA ASP A 569 -35.43 5.21 9.91
C ASP A 569 -35.91 4.11 10.88
N PRO A 570 -36.91 4.37 11.74
CA PRO A 570 -37.44 3.40 12.70
C PRO A 570 -37.81 2.03 12.11
N ARG A 571 -38.18 1.98 10.83
CA ARG A 571 -38.51 0.73 10.12
C ARG A 571 -37.32 -0.22 10.03
N VAL A 572 -36.10 0.31 9.85
CA VAL A 572 -34.90 -0.49 9.55
C VAL A 572 -33.74 -0.30 10.52
N ARG A 573 -33.76 0.73 11.38
CA ARG A 573 -32.65 1.08 12.31
C ARG A 573 -32.21 0.00 13.30
N HIS A 574 -32.98 -1.08 13.41
CA HIS A 574 -32.63 -2.25 14.22
C HIS A 574 -31.85 -3.31 13.42
N ARG A 575 -31.73 -3.15 12.09
CA ARG A 575 -31.03 -4.04 11.14
C ARG A 575 -29.92 -3.36 10.35
N ILE A 576 -29.88 -2.03 10.25
CA ILE A 576 -28.81 -1.32 9.57
C ILE A 576 -28.34 -0.13 10.41
N VAL A 577 -27.02 0.05 10.52
CA VAL A 577 -26.40 1.10 11.34
C VAL A 577 -25.25 1.79 10.60
N PHE A 578 -25.09 3.09 10.87
CA PHE A 578 -23.89 3.84 10.53
C PHE A 578 -23.08 4.16 11.79
N LEU A 579 -21.82 3.72 11.84
CA LEU A 579 -20.90 3.99 12.94
C LEU A 579 -19.93 5.12 12.58
N PRO A 580 -19.94 6.25 13.32
CA PRO A 580 -18.98 7.32 13.10
C PRO A 580 -17.60 7.00 13.67
N ASP A 581 -16.61 7.75 13.19
CA ASP A 581 -15.22 7.73 13.63
C ASP A 581 -14.50 6.39 13.40
N TYR A 582 -14.68 5.82 12.20
CA TYR A 582 -13.99 4.60 11.79
C TYR A 582 -12.46 4.72 12.00
N ASP A 583 -11.90 3.79 12.77
CA ASP A 583 -10.50 3.72 13.15
C ASP A 583 -10.02 2.25 13.30
N MET A 584 -8.74 2.05 13.62
CA MET A 584 -8.20 0.71 13.84
C MET A 584 -8.88 -0.03 15.00
N ARG A 585 -9.41 0.66 16.02
CA ARG A 585 -10.06 0.00 17.15
C ARG A 585 -11.41 -0.58 16.74
N MET A 586 -12.23 0.19 16.04
CA MET A 586 -13.48 -0.31 15.46
C MET A 586 -13.23 -1.43 14.47
N ALA A 587 -12.19 -1.30 13.63
CA ALA A 587 -11.85 -2.32 12.65
C ALA A 587 -11.57 -3.71 13.27
N ARG A 588 -11.00 -3.77 14.49
CA ARG A 588 -10.68 -5.03 15.19
C ARG A 588 -11.89 -5.81 15.70
N THR A 589 -13.05 -5.16 15.85
CA THR A 589 -14.32 -5.83 16.16
C THR A 589 -15.16 -6.01 14.89
N LEU A 590 -15.12 -5.03 13.98
CA LEU A 590 -15.89 -5.04 12.74
C LEU A 590 -15.51 -6.18 11.80
N TYR A 591 -14.23 -6.32 11.42
CA TYR A 591 -13.83 -7.35 10.46
C TYR A 591 -14.14 -8.77 10.95
N PRO A 592 -13.79 -9.15 12.19
CA PRO A 592 -14.10 -10.48 12.68
C PRO A 592 -15.59 -10.71 12.86
N GLY A 593 -16.37 -9.70 13.24
CA GLY A 593 -17.80 -9.86 13.50
C GLY A 593 -18.70 -9.90 12.26
N CYS A 594 -18.23 -9.49 11.09
CA CYS A 594 -19.02 -9.60 9.85
C CYS A 594 -18.92 -11.00 9.24
N ASP A 595 -20.01 -11.55 8.74
CA ASP A 595 -20.02 -12.81 7.99
C ASP A 595 -19.71 -12.59 6.51
N VAL A 596 -20.12 -11.44 5.97
CA VAL A 596 -19.83 -11.01 4.60
C VAL A 596 -19.21 -9.61 4.60
N TRP A 597 -18.18 -9.43 3.79
CA TRP A 597 -17.54 -8.15 3.57
C TRP A 597 -17.87 -7.61 2.17
N LEU A 598 -18.58 -6.48 2.11
CA LEU A 598 -19.07 -5.91 0.86
C LEU A 598 -18.09 -4.91 0.26
N ASN A 599 -17.71 -5.12 -1.01
CA ASN A 599 -16.88 -4.21 -1.81
C ASN A 599 -17.43 -3.96 -3.22
N ASN A 600 -17.91 -2.74 -3.49
CA ASN A 600 -18.53 -2.38 -4.78
C ASN A 600 -17.89 -1.13 -5.44
N PRO A 601 -16.55 -0.98 -5.48
CA PRO A 601 -15.94 0.14 -6.19
C PRO A 601 -16.27 0.08 -7.70
N LEU A 602 -16.16 1.21 -8.38
CA LEU A 602 -16.09 1.23 -9.84
C LEU A 602 -14.83 0.50 -10.31
N ARG A 603 -14.98 -0.46 -11.23
CA ARG A 603 -13.84 -1.14 -11.85
C ARG A 603 -13.25 -0.26 -12.97
N PRO A 604 -11.92 -0.15 -13.13
CA PRO A 604 -10.83 -0.71 -12.32
C PRO A 604 -10.22 0.33 -11.33
N LEU A 605 -11.06 1.03 -10.57
CA LEU A 605 -10.66 2.19 -9.75
C LEU A 605 -10.28 1.85 -8.30
N GLU A 606 -10.31 0.58 -7.91
CA GLU A 606 -9.72 0.11 -6.65
C GLU A 606 -8.36 -0.54 -6.93
N ALA A 607 -7.27 0.14 -6.57
CA ALA A 607 -5.92 -0.38 -6.78
C ALA A 607 -5.65 -1.72 -6.09
N CYS A 608 -6.26 -1.97 -4.93
CA CYS A 608 -6.13 -3.25 -4.24
C CYS A 608 -7.33 -3.49 -3.32
N GLY A 609 -7.40 -2.82 -2.15
CA GLY A 609 -8.50 -2.96 -1.18
C GLY A 609 -8.22 -3.94 -0.04
N THR A 610 -7.31 -3.60 0.87
CA THR A 610 -6.87 -4.48 1.98
C THR A 610 -7.94 -4.80 3.03
N SER A 611 -9.11 -4.14 3.03
CA SER A 611 -10.19 -4.42 3.99
C SER A 611 -10.76 -5.83 3.82
N GLY A 612 -10.97 -6.28 2.59
CA GLY A 612 -11.46 -7.64 2.30
C GLY A 612 -10.47 -8.73 2.72
N MET A 613 -9.17 -8.44 2.66
CA MET A 613 -8.10 -9.34 3.14
C MET A 613 -8.19 -9.56 4.65
N LYS A 614 -8.42 -8.49 5.43
CA LYS A 614 -8.58 -8.56 6.90
C LYS A 614 -9.81 -9.35 7.30
N ALA A 615 -10.91 -9.15 6.56
CA ALA A 615 -12.15 -9.88 6.75
C ALA A 615 -11.93 -11.39 6.47
N ALA A 616 -11.28 -11.73 5.33
CA ALA A 616 -11.00 -13.10 4.94
C ALA A 616 -10.19 -13.87 6.00
N LEU A 617 -9.18 -13.24 6.61
CA LEU A 617 -8.37 -13.84 7.69
C LEU A 617 -9.17 -14.22 8.95
N ASN A 618 -10.39 -13.70 9.11
CA ASN A 618 -11.27 -14.04 10.22
C ASN A 618 -12.40 -15.01 9.80
N GLY A 619 -12.42 -15.48 8.55
CA GLY A 619 -13.47 -16.35 8.03
C GLY A 619 -14.71 -15.59 7.55
N CYS A 620 -14.57 -14.31 7.22
CA CYS A 620 -15.60 -13.53 6.54
C CYS A 620 -15.51 -13.77 5.02
N LEU A 621 -16.66 -14.01 4.37
CA LEU A 621 -16.73 -14.21 2.92
C LEU A 621 -16.76 -12.86 2.20
N ASN A 622 -16.09 -12.75 1.05
CA ASN A 622 -16.11 -11.51 0.27
C ASN A 622 -17.30 -11.50 -0.71
N LEU A 623 -18.00 -10.37 -0.78
CA LEU A 623 -18.97 -10.06 -1.83
C LEU A 623 -18.45 -8.80 -2.53
N SER A 624 -17.79 -8.97 -3.67
CA SER A 624 -17.02 -7.89 -4.28
C SER A 624 -17.12 -7.84 -5.80
N VAL A 625 -17.01 -6.65 -6.37
CA VAL A 625 -16.65 -6.48 -7.80
C VAL A 625 -15.27 -7.08 -8.04
N LEU A 626 -15.04 -7.69 -9.22
CA LEU A 626 -13.74 -8.20 -9.67
C LEU A 626 -12.77 -7.05 -9.98
N ASP A 627 -12.28 -6.41 -8.92
CA ASP A 627 -11.34 -5.29 -8.97
C ASP A 627 -10.25 -5.45 -7.89
N GLY A 628 -9.16 -4.69 -8.01
CA GLY A 628 -8.07 -4.69 -7.05
C GLY A 628 -7.41 -6.06 -6.89
N TRP A 629 -7.39 -6.61 -5.67
CA TRP A 629 -6.85 -7.96 -5.41
C TRP A 629 -7.87 -9.07 -5.67
N TRP A 630 -9.17 -8.75 -5.69
CA TRP A 630 -10.22 -9.74 -5.81
C TRP A 630 -10.27 -10.35 -7.21
N ASP A 631 -9.99 -9.54 -8.24
CA ASP A 631 -9.81 -9.97 -9.64
C ASP A 631 -8.75 -11.09 -9.77
N GLU A 632 -7.68 -11.03 -8.96
CA GLU A 632 -6.56 -11.99 -9.00
C GLU A 632 -6.86 -13.32 -8.27
N TRP A 633 -7.61 -13.30 -7.16
CA TRP A 633 -7.74 -14.46 -6.26
C TRP A 633 -9.16 -15.02 -6.09
N TYR A 634 -10.18 -14.44 -6.72
CA TYR A 634 -11.52 -15.04 -6.72
C TYR A 634 -11.51 -16.39 -7.45
N ASP A 635 -12.10 -17.41 -6.82
CA ASP A 635 -12.17 -18.78 -7.38
C ASP A 635 -13.59 -19.36 -7.47
N GLY A 636 -14.61 -18.59 -7.10
CA GLY A 636 -16.00 -19.03 -7.08
C GLY A 636 -16.46 -19.75 -5.81
N GLU A 637 -15.53 -20.18 -4.96
CA GLU A 637 -15.83 -20.89 -3.70
C GLU A 637 -15.51 -20.03 -2.47
N ASN A 638 -14.61 -19.05 -2.60
CA ASN A 638 -14.15 -18.17 -1.53
C ASN A 638 -14.99 -16.88 -1.30
N GLY A 639 -16.12 -16.75 -2.00
CA GLY A 639 -17.02 -15.60 -1.93
C GLY A 639 -17.91 -15.45 -3.16
N TRP A 640 -18.24 -14.21 -3.52
CA TRP A 640 -19.06 -13.88 -4.69
C TRP A 640 -18.50 -12.68 -5.45
N ALA A 641 -18.64 -12.74 -6.78
CA ALA A 641 -18.35 -11.66 -7.69
C ALA A 641 -19.62 -10.87 -8.05
N ILE A 642 -19.66 -9.58 -7.74
CA ILE A 642 -20.71 -8.67 -8.22
C ILE A 642 -20.48 -8.45 -9.73
N PRO A 643 -21.45 -8.76 -10.60
CA PRO A 643 -21.30 -8.54 -12.05
C PRO A 643 -21.03 -7.07 -12.36
N THR A 644 -20.09 -6.81 -13.28
CA THR A 644 -19.82 -5.49 -13.83
C THR A 644 -20.61 -5.27 -15.12
N ALA A 645 -21.14 -4.07 -15.31
CA ALA A 645 -21.81 -3.71 -16.56
C ALA A 645 -20.78 -3.16 -17.57
N ASP A 646 -19.85 -4.02 -18.00
CA ASP A 646 -18.78 -3.67 -18.92
C ASP A 646 -19.34 -3.16 -20.27
N GLY A 647 -18.78 -2.06 -20.78
CA GLY A 647 -19.21 -1.43 -22.03
C GLY A 647 -20.42 -0.49 -21.89
N VAL A 648 -21.03 -0.36 -20.72
CA VAL A 648 -22.09 0.63 -20.46
C VAL A 648 -21.45 1.98 -20.11
N THR A 649 -21.69 2.98 -20.97
CA THR A 649 -21.12 4.34 -20.81
C THR A 649 -21.95 5.25 -19.92
N ASP A 650 -23.27 5.01 -19.82
CA ASP A 650 -24.17 5.75 -18.93
C ASP A 650 -23.99 5.28 -17.49
N GLU A 651 -23.50 6.19 -16.63
CA GLU A 651 -23.18 5.92 -15.23
C GLU A 651 -24.40 5.49 -14.42
N ASP A 652 -25.56 6.12 -14.64
CA ASP A 652 -26.79 5.81 -13.91
C ASP A 652 -27.29 4.41 -14.30
N ARG A 653 -27.26 4.09 -15.60
CA ARG A 653 -27.66 2.77 -16.10
C ARG A 653 -26.72 1.66 -15.62
N ARG A 654 -25.41 1.91 -15.60
CA ARG A 654 -24.41 0.99 -15.05
C ARG A 654 -24.71 0.71 -13.58
N ASP A 655 -24.88 1.75 -12.78
CA ASP A 655 -25.11 1.62 -11.34
C ASP A 655 -26.45 0.92 -11.05
N GLU A 656 -27.49 1.08 -11.87
CA GLU A 656 -28.73 0.30 -11.78
C GLU A 656 -28.51 -1.20 -12.02
N LEU A 657 -27.78 -1.57 -13.08
CA LEU A 657 -27.49 -2.96 -13.43
C LEU A 657 -26.65 -3.64 -12.35
N GLU A 658 -25.61 -2.96 -11.87
CA GLU A 658 -24.72 -3.51 -10.84
C GLU A 658 -25.40 -3.57 -9.46
N ALA A 659 -26.27 -2.60 -9.13
CA ALA A 659 -27.12 -2.68 -7.93
C ALA A 659 -28.10 -3.86 -8.02
N ALA A 660 -28.74 -4.08 -9.16
CA ALA A 660 -29.61 -5.24 -9.38
C ALA A 660 -28.85 -6.56 -9.19
N GLY A 661 -27.66 -6.68 -9.78
CA GLY A 661 -26.79 -7.85 -9.58
C GLY A 661 -26.37 -8.07 -8.13
N LEU A 662 -26.08 -6.99 -7.38
CA LEU A 662 -25.82 -7.06 -5.94
C LEU A 662 -27.04 -7.60 -5.18
N TYR A 663 -28.24 -7.09 -5.44
CA TYR A 663 -29.45 -7.55 -4.78
C TYR A 663 -29.77 -9.01 -5.11
N ASP A 664 -29.63 -9.42 -6.37
CA ASP A 664 -29.86 -10.81 -6.81
C ASP A 664 -28.92 -11.78 -6.09
N LEU A 665 -27.63 -11.42 -5.94
CA LEU A 665 -26.67 -12.22 -5.17
C LEU A 665 -27.10 -12.35 -3.71
N LEU A 666 -27.50 -11.25 -3.07
CA LEU A 666 -27.91 -11.25 -1.66
C LEU A 666 -29.15 -12.14 -1.43
N GLU A 667 -30.17 -11.99 -2.27
CA GLU A 667 -31.46 -12.68 -2.13
C GLU A 667 -31.40 -14.15 -2.53
N GLN A 668 -30.68 -14.48 -3.60
CA GLN A 668 -30.73 -15.81 -4.22
C GLN A 668 -29.58 -16.72 -3.80
N GLN A 669 -28.45 -16.15 -3.34
CA GLN A 669 -27.26 -16.94 -3.01
C GLN A 669 -26.78 -16.73 -1.58
N VAL A 670 -26.51 -15.48 -1.18
CA VAL A 670 -25.85 -15.19 0.11
C VAL A 670 -26.77 -15.54 1.29
N ALA A 671 -27.94 -14.90 1.39
CA ALA A 671 -28.85 -15.15 2.50
C ALA A 671 -29.35 -16.61 2.52
N PRO A 672 -29.80 -17.21 1.39
CA PRO A 672 -30.20 -18.62 1.38
C PRO A 672 -29.11 -19.56 1.90
N ARG A 673 -27.85 -19.41 1.51
CA ARG A 673 -26.76 -20.30 1.97
C ARG A 673 -26.46 -20.15 3.46
N PHE A 674 -26.60 -18.94 4.01
CA PHE A 674 -26.41 -18.70 5.44
C PHE A 674 -27.51 -19.37 6.29
N TYR A 675 -28.75 -19.34 5.81
CA TYR A 675 -29.92 -19.88 6.51
C TYR A 675 -30.25 -21.34 6.14
N ASP A 676 -29.52 -21.95 5.21
CA ASP A 676 -29.70 -23.36 4.78
C ASP A 676 -29.17 -24.33 5.84
N GLN A 677 -29.93 -24.50 6.93
CA GLN A 677 -29.59 -25.42 8.01
C GLN A 677 -29.80 -26.87 7.57
N GLY A 678 -28.70 -27.64 7.55
CA GLY A 678 -28.73 -29.08 7.29
C GLY A 678 -29.34 -29.88 8.45
N ARG A 679 -29.30 -31.22 8.35
CA ARG A 679 -29.87 -32.14 9.37
C ARG A 679 -29.29 -31.97 10.78
N ASN A 680 -28.12 -31.36 10.91
CA ASN A 680 -27.42 -31.09 12.17
C ASN A 680 -27.64 -29.65 12.69
N GLY A 681 -28.54 -28.88 12.07
CA GLY A 681 -28.85 -27.49 12.47
C GLY A 681 -27.78 -26.46 12.07
N LEU A 682 -26.80 -26.84 11.24
CA LEU A 682 -25.70 -25.96 10.80
C LEU A 682 -25.77 -25.71 9.29
N PRO A 683 -25.37 -24.51 8.82
CA PRO A 683 -25.28 -24.22 7.39
C PRO A 683 -24.00 -24.81 6.81
N GLN A 684 -24.03 -26.10 6.45
CA GLN A 684 -22.85 -26.87 6.03
C GLN A 684 -22.09 -26.22 4.87
N ARG A 685 -22.81 -25.77 3.83
CA ARG A 685 -22.21 -25.10 2.67
C ARG A 685 -21.54 -23.79 3.05
N TRP A 686 -22.14 -23.02 3.94
CA TRP A 686 -21.55 -21.77 4.44
C TRP A 686 -20.24 -22.04 5.16
N VAL A 687 -20.23 -23.01 6.08
CA VAL A 687 -19.04 -23.38 6.86
C VAL A 687 -17.93 -23.90 5.95
N GLN A 688 -18.27 -24.67 4.91
CA GLN A 688 -17.32 -25.12 3.88
C GLN A 688 -16.69 -23.94 3.13
N MET A 689 -17.48 -22.96 2.71
CA MET A 689 -16.95 -21.74 2.08
C MET A 689 -16.00 -20.99 3.02
N VAL A 690 -16.37 -20.83 4.30
CA VAL A 690 -15.51 -20.17 5.30
C VAL A 690 -14.16 -20.88 5.45
N ARG A 691 -14.18 -22.22 5.54
CA ARG A 691 -12.97 -23.04 5.59
C ARG A 691 -12.12 -22.88 4.33
N HIS A 692 -12.76 -22.93 3.16
CA HIS A 692 -12.08 -22.73 1.88
C HIS A 692 -11.41 -21.37 1.80
N THR A 693 -12.11 -20.29 2.15
CA THR A 693 -11.56 -18.92 2.23
C THR A 693 -10.33 -18.85 3.12
N LEU A 694 -10.37 -19.44 4.32
CA LEU A 694 -9.23 -19.45 5.24
C LEU A 694 -8.04 -20.21 4.63
N SER A 695 -8.27 -21.37 4.01
CA SER A 695 -7.19 -22.18 3.44
C SER A 695 -6.57 -21.58 2.17
N THR A 696 -7.38 -21.00 1.26
CA THR A 696 -6.89 -20.53 -0.04
C THR A 696 -6.41 -19.08 -0.02
N LEU A 697 -7.08 -18.20 0.72
CA LEU A 697 -6.70 -16.79 0.83
C LEU A 697 -5.75 -16.53 2.00
N GLY A 698 -5.87 -17.27 3.10
CA GLY A 698 -5.04 -17.15 4.30
C GLY A 698 -3.55 -16.96 4.02
N PRO A 699 -2.87 -17.86 3.29
CA PRO A 699 -1.44 -17.72 2.99
C PRO A 699 -1.12 -16.58 2.01
N LYS A 700 -2.05 -16.21 1.12
CA LYS A 700 -1.84 -15.19 0.10
C LYS A 700 -1.94 -13.79 0.68
N VAL A 701 -2.93 -13.51 1.51
CA VAL A 701 -3.25 -12.15 1.97
C VAL A 701 -2.29 -11.58 3.04
N LEU A 702 -1.23 -12.30 3.43
CA LEU A 702 -0.34 -11.92 4.53
C LEU A 702 0.66 -10.83 4.14
N ALA A 703 0.83 -9.83 5.02
CA ALA A 703 1.88 -8.82 4.88
C ALA A 703 3.29 -9.42 4.93
N GLY A 704 3.50 -10.51 5.70
CA GLY A 704 4.77 -11.25 5.70
C GLY A 704 5.12 -11.81 4.32
N ARG A 705 4.13 -12.29 3.56
CA ARG A 705 4.33 -12.68 2.16
C ARG A 705 4.72 -11.48 1.31
N MET A 706 3.92 -10.41 1.36
CA MET A 706 4.16 -9.17 0.61
C MET A 706 5.58 -8.62 0.85
N VAL A 707 6.03 -8.52 2.10
CA VAL A 707 7.37 -8.00 2.43
C VAL A 707 8.48 -8.92 1.90
N ARG A 708 8.32 -10.26 1.93
CA ARG A 708 9.29 -11.17 1.30
C ARG A 708 9.35 -10.98 -0.22
N ASP A 709 8.22 -10.74 -0.86
CA ASP A 709 8.16 -10.45 -2.30
C ASP A 709 8.91 -9.15 -2.60
N TYR A 710 8.70 -8.07 -1.82
CA TYR A 710 9.50 -6.85 -1.90
C TYR A 710 11.00 -7.12 -1.72
N VAL A 711 11.39 -7.87 -0.68
CA VAL A 711 12.80 -8.17 -0.41
C VAL A 711 13.45 -8.91 -1.57
N ARG A 712 12.79 -9.95 -2.10
CA ARG A 712 13.33 -10.82 -3.15
C ARG A 712 13.31 -10.17 -4.53
N GLN A 713 12.19 -9.54 -4.89
CA GLN A 713 11.94 -9.07 -6.25
C GLN A 713 12.42 -7.63 -6.47
N LEU A 714 12.46 -6.79 -5.42
CA LEU A 714 12.76 -5.37 -5.56
C LEU A 714 13.99 -4.93 -4.75
N TYR A 715 14.03 -5.19 -3.44
CA TYR A 715 15.10 -4.66 -2.57
C TYR A 715 16.46 -5.33 -2.82
N ALA A 716 16.55 -6.65 -2.92
CA ALA A 716 17.82 -7.33 -3.19
C ALA A 716 18.40 -6.94 -4.58
N PRO A 717 17.61 -6.95 -5.67
CA PRO A 717 18.08 -6.41 -6.94
C PRO A 717 18.49 -4.93 -6.89
N ALA A 718 17.73 -4.08 -6.19
CA ALA A 718 18.08 -2.66 -6.03
C ALA A 718 19.38 -2.48 -5.24
N ALA A 719 19.62 -3.28 -4.20
CA ALA A 719 20.88 -3.24 -3.45
C ALA A 719 22.07 -3.63 -4.33
N ARG A 720 21.94 -4.67 -5.17
CA ARG A 720 22.97 -5.03 -6.15
C ARG A 720 23.24 -3.91 -7.16
N SER A 721 22.19 -3.33 -7.74
CA SER A 721 22.31 -2.18 -8.64
C SER A 721 22.98 -0.99 -7.93
N HIS A 722 22.58 -0.67 -6.70
CA HIS A 722 23.17 0.40 -5.90
C HIS A 722 24.66 0.20 -5.60
N ARG A 723 25.10 -1.05 -5.39
CA ARG A 723 26.53 -1.36 -5.20
C ARG A 723 27.31 -1.27 -6.51
N ALA A 724 26.68 -1.64 -7.63
CA ALA A 724 27.30 -1.64 -8.96
C ALA A 724 27.39 -0.24 -9.60
N VAL A 725 26.40 0.63 -9.37
CA VAL A 725 26.30 1.96 -9.98
C VAL A 725 26.77 3.02 -8.98
N ARG A 726 28.09 3.11 -8.77
CA ARG A 726 28.73 4.12 -7.90
C ARG A 726 29.94 4.75 -8.57
N GLY A 727 30.23 6.01 -8.22
CA GLY A 727 31.44 6.72 -8.65
C GLY A 727 31.65 6.63 -10.18
N PRO A 728 32.80 6.10 -10.66
CA PRO A 728 33.08 5.98 -12.09
C PRO A 728 32.02 5.23 -12.90
N ALA A 729 31.48 4.12 -12.37
CA ALA A 729 30.49 3.32 -13.08
C ALA A 729 29.18 4.09 -13.32
N ALA A 730 28.81 4.98 -12.40
CA ALA A 730 27.65 5.86 -12.57
C ALA A 730 27.91 6.91 -13.67
N ALA A 731 29.12 7.47 -13.73
CA ALA A 731 29.52 8.41 -14.77
C ALA A 731 29.59 7.75 -16.16
N GLU A 732 30.12 6.54 -16.25
CA GLU A 732 30.15 5.74 -17.48
C GLU A 732 28.74 5.43 -17.98
N LEU A 733 27.84 4.97 -17.08
CA LEU A 733 26.45 4.71 -17.43
C LEU A 733 25.73 5.99 -17.90
N ALA A 734 25.94 7.11 -17.22
CA ALA A 734 25.36 8.40 -17.62
C ALA A 734 25.88 8.85 -18.99
N GLN A 735 27.18 8.74 -19.25
CA GLN A 735 27.78 9.05 -20.55
C GLN A 735 27.23 8.13 -21.65
N TRP A 736 27.12 6.82 -21.37
CA TRP A 736 26.54 5.85 -22.28
C TRP A 736 25.08 6.21 -22.62
N LYS A 737 24.23 6.48 -21.61
CA LYS A 737 22.83 6.88 -21.81
C LYS A 737 22.70 8.19 -22.61
N ARG A 738 23.59 9.16 -22.39
CA ARG A 738 23.65 10.40 -23.19
C ARG A 738 23.96 10.10 -24.66
N ARG A 739 25.00 9.31 -24.93
CA ARG A 739 25.39 8.91 -26.29
C ARG A 739 24.25 8.16 -27.00
N VAL A 740 23.64 7.18 -26.33
CA VAL A 740 22.50 6.42 -26.86
C VAL A 740 21.35 7.34 -27.24
N ARG A 741 20.92 8.25 -26.36
CA ARG A 741 19.84 9.20 -26.67
C ARG A 741 20.15 10.13 -27.85
N GLN A 742 21.41 10.53 -28.00
CA GLN A 742 21.84 11.41 -29.10
C GLN A 742 21.85 10.68 -30.45
N GLU A 743 22.29 9.43 -30.47
CA GLU A 743 22.38 8.64 -31.70
C GLU A 743 21.08 7.90 -32.04
N TRP A 744 20.16 7.71 -31.09
CA TRP A 744 18.91 6.95 -31.28
C TRP A 744 18.06 7.36 -32.48
N PRO A 745 17.91 8.66 -32.83
CA PRO A 745 17.16 9.06 -34.02
C PRO A 745 17.72 8.50 -35.35
N ARG A 746 18.95 7.98 -35.35
CA ARG A 746 19.60 7.32 -36.50
C ARG A 746 19.50 5.79 -36.45
N VAL A 747 18.95 5.23 -35.38
CA VAL A 747 18.75 3.79 -35.25
C VAL A 747 17.49 3.39 -36.00
N ALA A 748 17.63 2.53 -37.00
CA ALA A 748 16.51 2.11 -37.85
C ALA A 748 16.62 0.62 -38.22
N VAL A 749 15.48 -0.05 -38.30
CA VAL A 749 15.38 -1.39 -38.90
C VAL A 749 15.13 -1.21 -40.39
N ASP A 750 16.15 -1.49 -41.20
CA ASP A 750 16.11 -1.24 -42.65
C ASP A 750 15.47 -2.40 -43.41
N HIS A 751 15.80 -3.63 -43.01
CA HIS A 751 15.33 -4.82 -43.72
C HIS A 751 15.18 -6.01 -42.78
N VAL A 752 14.12 -6.78 -42.97
CA VAL A 752 13.85 -8.04 -42.25
C VAL A 752 13.58 -9.11 -43.32
N GLU A 753 14.41 -10.14 -43.38
CA GLU A 753 14.24 -11.26 -44.31
C GLU A 753 14.26 -12.61 -43.58
N THR A 754 13.47 -13.56 -44.09
CA THR A 754 13.55 -14.97 -43.67
C THR A 754 14.30 -15.76 -44.72
N VAL A 755 15.35 -16.46 -44.30
CA VAL A 755 16.08 -17.41 -45.12
C VAL A 755 15.60 -18.82 -44.75
N ALA A 756 14.90 -19.47 -45.69
CA ALA A 756 14.51 -20.87 -45.54
C ALA A 756 15.74 -21.78 -45.68
N ALA A 757 15.76 -22.90 -44.96
CA ALA A 757 16.72 -23.97 -45.22
C ALA A 757 16.48 -24.52 -46.66
N GLU A 758 17.56 -24.81 -47.37
CA GLU A 758 17.52 -25.28 -48.77
C GLU A 758 16.46 -26.39 -48.97
N GLY A 759 15.39 -26.10 -49.73
CA GLY A 759 14.37 -27.08 -50.13
C GLY A 759 12.91 -26.77 -49.75
N ALA A 760 12.61 -25.70 -49.02
CA ALA A 760 11.22 -25.33 -48.71
C ALA A 760 10.57 -24.51 -49.83
N VAL A 761 9.40 -24.95 -50.31
CA VAL A 761 8.60 -24.33 -51.38
C VAL A 761 7.72 -23.21 -50.80
N ASP A 762 7.58 -22.13 -51.55
CA ASP A 762 6.75 -20.94 -51.25
C ASP A 762 5.32 -21.30 -50.74
N ASP A 763 4.89 -20.52 -49.75
CA ASP A 763 3.53 -20.34 -49.20
C ASP A 763 2.97 -21.29 -48.12
N ALA A 764 3.67 -22.34 -47.67
CA ALA A 764 3.21 -23.13 -46.51
C ALA A 764 4.37 -23.66 -45.64
N ALA A 765 4.70 -22.94 -44.57
CA ALA A 765 5.70 -23.38 -43.61
C ALA A 765 5.12 -24.46 -42.67
N GLU A 766 5.84 -25.57 -42.50
CA GLU A 766 5.38 -26.71 -41.69
C GLU A 766 5.60 -26.47 -40.19
N LEU A 767 4.66 -26.96 -39.36
CA LEU A 767 4.77 -26.95 -37.91
C LEU A 767 6.05 -27.67 -37.46
N GLY A 768 6.87 -27.01 -36.67
CA GLY A 768 8.16 -27.52 -36.19
C GLY A 768 9.36 -27.16 -37.07
N SER A 769 9.15 -26.52 -38.23
CA SER A 769 10.25 -25.97 -39.02
C SER A 769 10.89 -24.77 -38.31
N THR A 770 12.20 -24.58 -38.55
CA THR A 770 12.97 -23.44 -38.05
C THR A 770 13.51 -22.66 -39.24
N LEU A 771 13.09 -21.40 -39.37
CA LEU A 771 13.61 -20.45 -40.35
C LEU A 771 14.77 -19.66 -39.73
N THR A 772 15.68 -19.14 -40.54
CA THR A 772 16.68 -18.17 -40.05
C THR A 772 16.19 -16.77 -40.41
N LEU A 773 15.96 -15.94 -39.40
CA LEU A 773 15.64 -14.53 -39.61
C LEU A 773 16.93 -13.72 -39.67
N ARG A 774 17.04 -12.84 -40.66
CA ARG A 774 18.10 -11.83 -40.74
C ARG A 774 17.48 -10.44 -40.66
N VAL A 775 18.04 -9.60 -39.80
CA VAL A 775 17.61 -8.22 -39.60
C VAL A 775 18.80 -7.30 -39.89
N GLN A 776 18.65 -6.39 -40.84
CA GLN A 776 19.62 -5.34 -41.12
C GLN A 776 19.23 -4.08 -40.36
N VAL A 777 20.15 -3.59 -39.55
CA VAL A 777 19.93 -2.45 -38.65
C VAL A 777 20.99 -1.39 -38.88
N ALA A 778 20.55 -0.15 -39.10
CA ALA A 778 21.41 1.02 -38.99
C ALA A 778 21.52 1.38 -37.50
N LEU A 779 22.75 1.47 -36.97
CA LEU A 779 23.00 1.80 -35.55
C LEU A 779 23.49 3.24 -35.34
N GLY A 780 23.66 4.02 -36.41
CA GLY A 780 24.28 5.34 -36.33
C GLY A 780 25.70 5.25 -35.73
N GLY A 781 25.97 6.04 -34.69
CA GLY A 781 27.23 6.00 -33.94
C GLY A 781 27.30 4.96 -32.81
N LEU A 782 26.35 4.01 -32.72
CA LEU A 782 26.31 2.99 -31.67
C LEU A 782 26.98 1.67 -32.11
N ASP A 783 27.52 0.95 -31.13
CA ASP A 783 28.08 -0.38 -31.32
C ASP A 783 26.99 -1.47 -31.18
N PRO A 784 27.16 -2.65 -31.80
CA PRO A 784 26.23 -3.77 -31.60
C PRO A 784 26.05 -4.20 -30.13
N SER A 785 27.00 -3.91 -29.25
CA SER A 785 26.90 -4.16 -27.82
C SER A 785 26.03 -3.15 -27.06
N ASP A 786 25.71 -2.00 -27.67
CA ASP A 786 24.86 -0.96 -27.09
C ASP A 786 23.36 -1.24 -27.30
N VAL A 787 23.01 -2.28 -28.06
CA VAL A 787 21.63 -2.62 -28.42
C VAL A 787 21.34 -4.11 -28.27
N ASP A 788 20.07 -4.43 -28.06
CA ASP A 788 19.50 -5.76 -28.19
C ASP A 788 18.48 -5.73 -29.34
N VAL A 789 18.78 -6.47 -30.40
CA VAL A 789 17.88 -6.64 -31.54
C VAL A 789 17.04 -7.86 -31.29
N GLN A 790 15.74 -7.67 -31.09
CA GLN A 790 14.81 -8.71 -30.71
C GLN A 790 13.87 -9.06 -31.86
N LEU A 791 13.64 -10.35 -32.05
CA LEU A 791 12.56 -10.91 -32.84
C LEU A 791 11.34 -11.14 -31.93
N LEU A 792 10.19 -10.67 -32.36
CA LEU A 792 8.89 -10.90 -31.74
C LEU A 792 8.06 -11.75 -32.68
N SER A 793 7.62 -12.93 -32.27
CA SER A 793 6.84 -13.83 -33.13
C SER A 793 5.71 -14.52 -32.37
N GLY A 794 4.60 -14.79 -33.06
CA GLY A 794 3.43 -15.36 -32.39
C GLY A 794 2.13 -15.26 -33.20
N PRO A 795 1.00 -15.59 -32.56
CA PRO A 795 -0.31 -15.54 -33.19
C PRO A 795 -0.74 -14.10 -33.44
N VAL A 796 -1.45 -13.87 -34.54
CA VAL A 796 -1.98 -12.55 -34.89
C VAL A 796 -3.50 -12.48 -34.74
N ASP A 797 -4.01 -11.32 -34.34
CA ASP A 797 -5.45 -11.04 -34.31
C ASP A 797 -5.99 -10.64 -35.69
N ALA A 798 -7.28 -10.34 -35.78
CA ALA A 798 -7.93 -9.93 -37.04
C ALA A 798 -7.43 -8.59 -37.62
N ALA A 799 -6.60 -7.85 -36.86
CA ALA A 799 -5.94 -6.62 -37.28
C ALA A 799 -4.43 -6.83 -37.49
N ASP A 800 -3.99 -8.08 -37.66
CA ASP A 800 -2.59 -8.50 -37.85
C ASP A 800 -1.66 -8.10 -36.68
N ARG A 801 -2.20 -7.84 -35.48
CA ARG A 801 -1.39 -7.52 -34.29
C ARG A 801 -0.96 -8.80 -33.60
N LEU A 802 0.32 -8.86 -33.22
CA LEU A 802 0.84 -9.96 -32.41
C LEU A 802 0.15 -10.01 -31.05
N THR A 803 -0.36 -11.19 -30.70
CA THR A 803 -0.98 -11.48 -29.41
C THR A 803 -0.06 -12.40 -28.62
N ALA A 804 0.43 -11.93 -27.46
CA ALA A 804 1.41 -12.64 -26.62
C ALA A 804 2.66 -13.13 -27.40
N PRO A 805 3.44 -12.23 -28.01
CA PRO A 805 4.61 -12.60 -28.80
C PRO A 805 5.70 -13.27 -27.95
N ALA A 806 6.32 -14.32 -28.48
CA ALA A 806 7.59 -14.82 -27.99
C ALA A 806 8.71 -13.85 -28.41
N VAL A 807 9.60 -13.51 -27.47
CA VAL A 807 10.70 -12.56 -27.69
C VAL A 807 12.02 -13.31 -27.69
N GLN A 808 12.84 -13.06 -28.71
CA GLN A 808 14.17 -13.66 -28.85
C GLN A 808 15.23 -12.65 -29.29
N SER A 809 16.33 -12.55 -28.56
CA SER A 809 17.50 -11.75 -28.97
C SER A 809 18.24 -12.39 -30.14
N LEU A 810 18.53 -11.59 -31.15
CA LEU A 810 19.33 -11.93 -32.32
C LEU A 810 20.80 -11.61 -32.09
N LYS A 811 21.70 -12.32 -32.78
CA LYS A 811 23.15 -12.13 -32.65
C LYS A 811 23.73 -11.42 -33.87
N PRO A 812 24.66 -10.47 -33.70
CA PRO A 812 25.35 -9.86 -34.83
C PRO A 812 26.24 -10.90 -35.53
N VAL A 813 26.16 -10.98 -36.86
CA VAL A 813 26.90 -11.97 -37.67
C VAL A 813 27.98 -11.37 -38.56
N THR A 814 27.87 -10.08 -38.90
CA THR A 814 28.79 -9.38 -39.82
C THR A 814 29.28 -8.09 -39.20
N ARG A 815 30.44 -7.60 -39.67
CA ARG A 815 30.87 -6.22 -39.42
C ARG A 815 30.00 -5.26 -40.24
N ALA A 816 29.93 -4.01 -39.81
CA ALA A 816 29.21 -2.96 -40.52
C ALA A 816 29.52 -3.00 -42.03
N ASP A 817 28.47 -2.95 -42.86
CA ASP A 817 28.63 -2.81 -44.31
C ASP A 817 29.18 -1.43 -44.68
N VAL A 818 29.39 -1.19 -45.98
CA VAL A 818 29.94 0.09 -46.49
C VAL A 818 29.03 1.29 -46.18
N ALA A 819 27.75 1.03 -45.87
CA ALA A 819 26.75 2.02 -45.46
C ALA A 819 26.58 2.11 -43.93
N GLY A 820 27.37 1.37 -43.15
CA GLY A 820 27.33 1.41 -41.67
C GLY A 820 26.26 0.51 -41.04
N ARG A 821 25.67 -0.43 -41.78
CA ARG A 821 24.59 -1.32 -41.30
C ARG A 821 25.14 -2.64 -40.78
N TYR A 822 24.52 -3.15 -39.72
CA TYR A 822 24.86 -4.42 -39.11
C TYR A 822 23.78 -5.46 -39.39
N THR A 823 24.19 -6.71 -39.64
CA THR A 823 23.26 -7.85 -39.78
C THR A 823 23.19 -8.63 -38.47
N PHE A 824 21.97 -8.86 -38.00
CA PHE A 824 21.65 -9.70 -36.85
C PHE A 824 20.87 -10.93 -37.31
N GLU A 825 21.20 -12.10 -36.74
CA GLU A 825 20.56 -13.36 -37.10
C GLU A 825 20.10 -14.17 -35.88
N GLY A 826 19.04 -14.94 -36.06
CA GLY A 826 18.54 -15.89 -35.07
C GLY A 826 17.46 -16.81 -35.64
N PRO A 827 17.20 -17.94 -34.98
CA PRO A 827 16.18 -18.88 -35.42
C PRO A 827 14.78 -18.34 -35.15
N LEU A 828 13.86 -18.54 -36.10
CA LEU A 828 12.42 -18.38 -35.95
C LEU A 828 11.79 -19.77 -35.95
N THR A 829 11.31 -20.23 -34.79
CA THR A 829 10.67 -21.54 -34.65
C THR A 829 9.17 -21.41 -34.86
N LEU A 830 8.61 -22.18 -35.79
CA LEU A 830 7.16 -22.24 -36.03
C LEU A 830 6.54 -23.33 -35.15
N ASP A 831 6.22 -22.97 -33.91
CA ASP A 831 5.80 -23.90 -32.85
C ASP A 831 4.28 -24.14 -32.77
N ARG A 832 3.48 -23.50 -33.62
CA ARG A 832 2.01 -23.52 -33.58
C ARG A 832 1.35 -23.48 -34.94
N THR A 833 0.13 -24.00 -35.02
CA THR A 833 -0.73 -23.93 -36.21
C THR A 833 -1.65 -22.71 -36.15
N GLY A 834 -1.88 -22.03 -37.27
CA GLY A 834 -2.77 -20.87 -37.37
C GLY A 834 -2.09 -19.66 -38.00
N ALA A 835 -2.77 -18.51 -38.01
CA ALA A 835 -2.18 -17.25 -38.46
C ALA A 835 -1.02 -16.87 -37.54
N PHE A 836 0.16 -16.69 -38.12
CA PHE A 836 1.41 -16.47 -37.41
C PHE A 836 2.11 -15.25 -38.01
N GLY A 837 2.53 -14.33 -37.17
CA GLY A 837 3.27 -13.13 -37.55
C GLY A 837 4.62 -13.08 -36.85
N TYR A 838 5.49 -12.23 -37.39
CA TYR A 838 6.71 -11.83 -36.70
C TYR A 838 7.06 -10.38 -37.02
N THR A 839 7.80 -9.73 -36.13
CA THR A 839 8.42 -8.42 -36.34
C THR A 839 9.76 -8.38 -35.61
N ALA A 840 10.53 -7.32 -35.84
CA ALA A 840 11.77 -7.05 -35.11
C ALA A 840 11.65 -5.74 -34.34
N ARG A 841 12.42 -5.60 -33.26
CA ARG A 841 12.64 -4.31 -32.59
C ARG A 841 14.06 -4.19 -32.11
N VAL A 842 14.54 -2.95 -31.97
CA VAL A 842 15.85 -2.63 -31.42
C VAL A 842 15.63 -1.88 -30.11
N LEU A 843 16.30 -2.34 -29.05
CA LEU A 843 16.25 -1.75 -27.71
C LEU A 843 17.67 -1.41 -27.25
N PRO A 844 17.87 -0.37 -26.42
CA PRO A 844 19.17 -0.15 -25.79
C PRO A 844 19.54 -1.31 -24.86
N ALA A 845 20.82 -1.66 -24.81
CA ALA A 845 21.32 -2.73 -23.97
C ALA A 845 22.57 -2.29 -23.19
N HIS A 846 22.50 -2.43 -21.86
CA HIS A 846 23.65 -2.18 -20.99
C HIS A 846 23.54 -3.03 -19.72
N PRO A 847 24.61 -3.67 -19.22
CA PRO A 847 24.56 -4.56 -18.05
C PRO A 847 24.05 -3.92 -16.75
N LEU A 848 24.14 -2.59 -16.64
CA LEU A 848 23.70 -1.82 -15.46
C LEU A 848 22.25 -1.32 -15.54
N MET A 849 21.54 -1.51 -16.66
CA MET A 849 20.10 -1.24 -16.73
C MET A 849 19.31 -2.38 -16.08
N ALA A 850 18.19 -2.06 -15.45
CA ALA A 850 17.31 -3.08 -14.88
C ALA A 850 16.37 -3.71 -15.91
N THR A 851 15.96 -2.93 -16.90
CA THR A 851 15.08 -3.39 -17.98
C THR A 851 15.48 -2.76 -19.32
N PRO A 852 15.20 -3.42 -20.46
CA PRO A 852 15.43 -2.83 -21.79
C PRO A 852 14.62 -1.54 -22.03
N ALA A 853 13.44 -1.44 -21.42
CA ALA A 853 12.57 -0.27 -21.53
C ALA A 853 13.04 0.93 -20.71
N GLU A 854 14.11 0.83 -19.90
CA GLU A 854 14.49 1.87 -18.94
C GLU A 854 14.73 3.25 -19.58
N LEU A 855 15.22 3.29 -20.82
CA LEU A 855 15.45 4.55 -21.55
C LEU A 855 14.21 5.10 -22.28
N GLY A 856 13.13 4.32 -22.43
CA GLY A 856 11.97 4.71 -23.23
C GLY A 856 12.28 4.88 -24.72
N LEU A 857 13.26 4.12 -25.22
CA LEU A 857 13.72 4.15 -26.60
C LEU A 857 13.51 2.78 -27.24
N VAL A 858 12.84 2.74 -28.39
CA VAL A 858 12.64 1.56 -29.22
C VAL A 858 12.67 1.98 -30.69
N ALA A 859 13.24 1.14 -31.54
CA ALA A 859 13.11 1.29 -33.00
C ALA A 859 12.45 0.02 -33.54
N VAL A 860 11.41 0.21 -34.37
CA VAL A 860 10.67 -0.85 -35.06
C VAL A 860 10.77 -0.61 -36.57
N PRO A 861 10.52 -1.64 -37.41
CA PRO A 861 10.40 -1.46 -38.85
C PRO A 861 9.40 -0.35 -39.19
N PRO A 862 9.65 0.46 -40.24
CA PRO A 862 8.68 1.46 -40.69
C PRO A 862 7.38 0.78 -41.12
N GLU A 863 6.25 1.43 -40.83
CA GLU A 863 4.96 1.01 -41.39
C GLU A 863 5.02 1.12 -42.91
N THR A 864 4.86 0.01 -43.61
CA THR A 864 4.86 0.00 -45.08
C THR A 864 3.57 0.68 -45.57
N GLU A 865 3.70 1.80 -46.29
CA GLU A 865 2.56 2.42 -46.99
C GLU A 865 1.89 1.38 -47.91
N GLY A 866 0.67 0.95 -47.58
CA GLY A 866 -0.15 0.08 -48.44
C GLY A 866 -0.53 -1.30 -47.90
N MET A 867 -0.43 -1.59 -46.60
CA MET A 867 -0.99 -2.84 -46.03
C MET A 867 -2.52 -2.81 -45.88
N THR A 868 -3.20 -2.80 -47.03
CA THR A 868 -4.47 -3.51 -47.23
C THR A 868 -4.20 -4.57 -48.29
N ALA A 869 -4.10 -5.83 -47.85
CA ALA A 869 -3.85 -7.05 -48.65
C ALA A 869 -2.38 -7.39 -48.95
N GLY A 870 -1.85 -8.30 -48.14
CA GLY A 870 -1.21 -9.54 -48.59
C GLY A 870 0.07 -9.46 -49.43
N VAL A 871 1.11 -10.12 -48.90
CA VAL A 871 2.38 -10.55 -49.52
C VAL A 871 3.54 -9.57 -49.34
N LEU A 872 4.42 -9.92 -48.39
CA LEU A 872 5.82 -9.48 -48.36
C LEU A 872 6.55 -10.13 -49.55
N ARG A 873 7.19 -9.32 -50.39
CA ARG A 873 8.21 -9.75 -51.35
C ARG A 873 9.52 -9.07 -51.05
#